data_AF-A0A9D2JWT4-F1
#
_entry.id   AF-A0A9D2JWT4-F1
#
_cell.length_a   1.000
_cell.length_b   1.000
_cell.length_c   1.000
_cell.angle_alpha   90.00
_cell.angle_beta   90.00
_cell.angle_gamma   90.00
#
_symmetry.space_group_name_H-M   'P 1'
#
loop_
_entity.id
_entity.type
_entity.pdbx_description
1 polymer ?
#
loop_
_entity_poly.entity_id
_entity_poly.type
_entity_poly.pdbx_seq_one_letter_code
_entity_poly.pdbx_strand_id
1 'polypeptide(L)'
;EAAIEAEHKNMGKASMSFLTALSLSFNNLKSKKGRTFLTAFAGSIGIIGIALILSLSTGVNDYIDDIQQETMTAYPITIEEQSIDLDSLVEIRDENIASYASPEETDLDHDLDSIYSNTTTLEMLSSTSSTFRENNLTSFKKYLDDSSNEISPYIGKNGIVYSYDVNFDLFTYDEEETFINTDGSTFSKEDTQDIPDFQMESPFMPSESNISELIPGVEGNLISPVITDNYEVLYGEWPKEYNEIILTADQNNEIDTSVLYELGILPAEEYEDILDQIDKGEDVEVESQNVSYEKLADQTFYLLPASDYYVEDENGNFESMADDETMVEKLVEEKGIEIKVAGIVKPIEEATTTAISTPVAYTNDLTKYLIDYAKDSEIVQLQEESPDINVLNGLHFETDSDEEKIEDAREYLANLTISEKADFVRSMQEDETNSNQMPGTMPGMSEEQLAASFDGLVETLDSETMLSIYENSISPGSYDENMKDFGVVSLDAPSSISIYADNFEDKEAISAGIDDYNASVNEEEKITYADFAGLIMSSVTEIINVITYVLIAFVSVSLVVSSIMIGIITYISVLERTKEIGILRAIGASKGNISTVFNAETIIIGLFSGLLGVGLTYLSHIPLNNLLENLLGEGVQASLSISSSFVLVVLSVVLSFIAGLIPSRQAAKKDPVDALRSE
;
A
#
# COMPACT_ATOMS: atom_id res chain seq x y z
N GLU A 1 4.70 -40.60 -103.95
CA GLU A 1 3.90 -39.60 -103.22
C GLU A 1 3.88 -40.04 -101.77
N ALA A 2 4.80 -39.51 -100.97
CA ALA A 2 5.00 -39.93 -99.57
C ALA A 2 4.22 -38.97 -98.67
N ALA A 3 3.38 -39.53 -97.81
CA ALA A 3 2.62 -38.80 -96.81
C ALA A 3 3.59 -38.06 -95.86
N ILE A 4 3.39 -36.75 -95.72
CA ILE A 4 4.09 -35.95 -94.70
C ILE A 4 3.41 -36.25 -93.37
N GLU A 5 4.12 -36.99 -92.53
CA GLU A 5 3.73 -37.29 -91.15
C GLU A 5 3.87 -36.01 -90.31
N ALA A 6 2.80 -35.62 -89.60
CA ALA A 6 2.80 -34.43 -88.77
C ALA A 6 3.70 -34.65 -87.53
N GLU A 7 4.86 -34.01 -87.51
CA GLU A 7 5.80 -34.06 -86.38
C GLU A 7 5.29 -33.18 -85.22
N HIS A 8 4.79 -33.82 -84.15
CA HIS A 8 4.32 -33.12 -82.96
C HIS A 8 5.51 -32.61 -82.12
N LYS A 9 6.03 -31.41 -82.42
CA LYS A 9 7.07 -30.77 -81.60
C LYS A 9 6.48 -30.19 -80.32
N ASN A 10 6.87 -30.75 -79.18
CA ASN A 10 6.57 -30.19 -77.86
C ASN A 10 7.46 -28.95 -77.63
N MET A 11 6.90 -27.75 -77.76
CA MET A 11 7.61 -26.46 -77.66
C MET A 11 8.07 -26.07 -76.23
N GLY A 12 8.23 -27.04 -75.32
CA GLY A 12 8.61 -26.79 -73.93
C GLY A 12 7.53 -26.01 -73.16
N LYS A 13 7.58 -26.11 -71.83
CA LYS A 13 6.73 -25.28 -70.97
C LYS A 13 7.37 -23.90 -70.88
N ALA A 14 6.66 -22.85 -71.24
CA ALA A 14 7.09 -21.49 -70.90
C ALA A 14 7.19 -21.40 -69.36
N SER A 15 8.38 -21.27 -68.79
CA SER A 15 8.56 -21.03 -67.35
C SER A 15 8.61 -19.53 -67.10
N MET A 16 7.62 -19.00 -66.38
CA MET A 16 7.63 -17.61 -65.95
C MET A 16 8.35 -17.53 -64.61
N SER A 17 9.35 -16.65 -64.49
CA SER A 17 10.00 -16.41 -63.19
C SER A 17 9.04 -15.71 -62.23
N PHE A 18 9.22 -15.90 -60.92
CA PHE A 18 8.40 -15.24 -59.89
C PHE A 18 8.44 -13.71 -60.03
N LEU A 19 9.60 -13.13 -60.34
CA LEU A 19 9.75 -11.69 -60.59
C LEU A 19 8.98 -11.22 -61.82
N THR A 20 8.92 -12.04 -62.87
CA THR A 20 8.10 -11.75 -64.06
C THR A 20 6.62 -11.79 -63.71
N ALA A 21 6.17 -12.75 -62.91
CA ALA A 21 4.79 -12.83 -62.44
C ALA A 21 4.42 -11.64 -61.55
N LEU A 22 5.32 -11.21 -60.67
CA LEU A 22 5.17 -10.03 -59.82
C LEU A 22 5.05 -8.74 -60.66
N SER A 23 5.94 -8.56 -61.64
CA SER A 23 5.92 -7.40 -62.53
C SER A 23 4.65 -7.34 -63.38
N LEU A 24 4.22 -8.49 -63.93
CA LEU A 24 2.96 -8.59 -64.68
C LEU A 24 1.77 -8.28 -63.79
N SER A 25 1.74 -8.82 -62.58
CA SER A 25 0.68 -8.56 -61.59
C SER A 25 0.63 -7.09 -61.15
N PHE A 26 1.78 -6.46 -60.93
CA PHE A 26 1.86 -5.05 -60.56
C PHE A 26 1.35 -4.11 -61.66
N ASN A 27 1.79 -4.31 -62.91
CA ASN A 27 1.29 -3.55 -64.05
C ASN A 27 -0.22 -3.71 -64.23
N ASN A 28 -0.72 -4.86 -63.80
CA ASN A 28 -2.12 -5.18 -63.82
C ASN A 28 -2.95 -4.41 -62.80
N LEU A 29 -2.50 -4.45 -61.55
CA LEU A 29 -3.11 -3.70 -60.46
C LEU A 29 -3.08 -2.20 -60.78
N LYS A 30 -2.00 -1.73 -61.39
CA LYS A 30 -1.85 -0.34 -61.85
C LYS A 30 -2.83 0.07 -62.95
N SER A 31 -3.34 -0.85 -63.78
CA SER A 31 -4.35 -0.52 -64.80
C SER A 31 -5.76 -0.41 -64.19
N LYS A 32 -6.01 -1.08 -63.05
CA LYS A 32 -7.27 -1.08 -62.31
C LYS A 32 -7.15 -0.38 -60.94
N LYS A 33 -6.50 0.78 -60.91
CA LYS A 33 -6.14 1.51 -59.67
C LYS A 33 -7.28 1.68 -58.67
N GLY A 34 -8.48 2.07 -59.13
CA GLY A 34 -9.62 2.32 -58.25
C GLY A 34 -10.08 1.06 -57.50
N ARG A 35 -10.20 -0.07 -58.22
CA ARG A 35 -10.56 -1.34 -57.61
C ARG A 35 -9.47 -1.86 -56.69
N THR A 36 -8.21 -1.79 -57.12
CA THR A 36 -7.06 -2.20 -56.30
C THR A 36 -7.02 -1.42 -55.00
N PHE A 37 -7.24 -0.10 -55.05
CA PHE A 37 -7.31 0.74 -53.85
C PHE A 37 -8.47 0.32 -52.94
N LEU A 38 -9.70 0.14 -53.47
CA LEU A 38 -10.85 -0.32 -52.67
C LEU A 38 -10.61 -1.69 -52.03
N THR A 39 -9.93 -2.60 -52.74
CA THR A 39 -9.58 -3.93 -52.24
C THR A 39 -8.53 -3.83 -51.13
N ALA A 40 -7.50 -3.00 -51.36
CA ALA A 40 -6.44 -2.79 -50.39
C ALA A 40 -6.97 -2.11 -49.12
N PHE A 41 -7.90 -1.15 -49.28
CA PHE A 41 -8.60 -0.46 -48.19
C PHE A 41 -9.52 -1.40 -47.41
N ALA A 42 -10.32 -2.23 -48.09
CA ALA A 42 -11.12 -3.25 -47.40
C ALA A 42 -10.25 -4.25 -46.63
N GLY A 43 -9.11 -4.65 -47.22
CA GLY A 43 -8.11 -5.50 -46.57
C GLY A 43 -7.37 -4.82 -45.41
N SER A 44 -7.27 -3.49 -45.40
CA SER A 44 -6.60 -2.75 -44.33
C SER A 44 -7.47 -2.59 -43.09
N ILE A 45 -8.82 -2.69 -43.16
CA ILE A 45 -9.72 -2.50 -42.01
C ILE A 45 -9.35 -3.43 -40.84
N GLY A 46 -9.15 -4.73 -41.11
CA GLY A 46 -8.74 -5.68 -40.08
C GLY A 46 -7.36 -5.35 -39.49
N ILE A 47 -6.43 -4.87 -40.31
CA ILE A 47 -5.09 -4.46 -39.85
C ILE A 47 -5.15 -3.19 -38.99
N ILE A 48 -5.96 -2.20 -39.39
CA ILE A 48 -6.21 -0.97 -38.61
C ILE A 48 -6.76 -1.33 -37.24
N GLY A 49 -7.73 -2.26 -37.17
CA GLY A 49 -8.31 -2.73 -35.92
C GLY A 49 -7.25 -3.30 -34.97
N ILE A 50 -6.43 -4.26 -35.42
CA ILE A 50 -5.35 -4.81 -34.56
C ILE A 50 -4.36 -3.72 -34.17
N ALA A 51 -3.94 -2.90 -35.13
CA ALA A 51 -2.93 -1.90 -34.90
C ALA A 51 -3.39 -0.86 -33.87
N LEU A 52 -4.66 -0.45 -33.88
CA LEU A 52 -5.23 0.45 -32.88
C LEU A 52 -5.35 -0.21 -31.50
N ILE A 53 -5.77 -1.48 -31.43
CA ILE A 53 -5.81 -2.20 -30.14
C ILE A 53 -4.42 -2.37 -29.58
N LEU A 54 -3.45 -2.82 -30.38
CA LEU A 54 -2.07 -2.97 -29.92
C LEU A 54 -1.48 -1.62 -29.51
N SER A 55 -1.79 -0.56 -30.24
CA SER A 55 -1.31 0.79 -29.92
C SER A 55 -1.87 1.29 -28.59
N LEU A 56 -3.17 1.12 -28.37
CA LEU A 56 -3.81 1.47 -27.11
C LEU A 56 -3.33 0.58 -25.96
N SER A 57 -3.24 -0.73 -26.17
CA SER A 57 -2.75 -1.68 -25.18
C SER A 57 -1.30 -1.42 -24.78
N THR A 58 -0.43 -1.07 -25.74
CA THR A 58 0.96 -0.67 -25.44
C THR A 58 0.95 0.62 -24.61
N GLY A 59 0.19 1.64 -25.03
CA GLY A 59 0.11 2.91 -24.29
C GLY A 59 -0.48 2.80 -22.88
N VAL A 60 -1.46 1.92 -22.70
CA VAL A 60 -2.05 1.62 -21.38
C VAL A 60 -1.05 0.84 -20.52
N ASN A 61 -0.35 -0.15 -21.08
CA ASN A 61 0.67 -0.89 -20.35
C ASN A 61 1.85 0.01 -19.98
N ASP A 62 2.34 0.86 -20.89
CA ASP A 62 3.42 1.81 -20.60
C ASP A 62 3.02 2.75 -19.44
N TYR A 63 1.77 3.21 -19.41
CA TYR A 63 1.24 4.00 -18.30
C TYR A 63 1.12 3.20 -16.99
N ILE A 64 0.67 1.94 -17.06
CA ILE A 64 0.62 1.06 -15.88
C ILE A 64 2.03 0.82 -15.36
N ASP A 65 3.00 0.53 -16.22
CA ASP A 65 4.39 0.26 -15.82
C ASP A 65 4.98 1.48 -15.11
N ASP A 66 4.70 2.69 -15.60
CA ASP A 66 5.13 3.97 -15.00
C ASP A 66 4.49 4.17 -13.62
N ILE A 67 3.16 4.05 -13.54
CA ILE A 67 2.43 4.13 -12.27
C ILE A 67 2.85 3.03 -11.31
N GLN A 68 3.08 1.80 -11.78
CA GLN A 68 3.54 0.69 -10.96
C GLN A 68 4.93 0.98 -10.43
N GLN A 69 5.87 1.45 -11.26
CA GLN A 69 7.23 1.75 -10.80
C GLN A 69 7.21 2.79 -9.67
N GLU A 70 6.45 3.88 -9.82
CA GLU A 70 6.31 4.91 -8.79
C GLU A 70 5.57 4.41 -7.54
N THR A 71 4.46 3.69 -7.73
CA THR A 71 3.64 3.17 -6.63
C THR A 71 4.38 2.10 -5.83
N MET A 72 5.15 1.22 -6.47
CA MET A 72 5.87 0.13 -5.79
C MET A 72 7.03 0.66 -4.95
N THR A 73 7.66 1.76 -5.36
CA THR A 73 8.65 2.44 -4.54
C THR A 73 8.07 3.14 -3.31
N ALA A 74 6.80 3.57 -3.37
CA ALA A 74 6.14 4.29 -2.28
C ALA A 74 5.40 3.36 -1.30
N TYR A 75 4.86 2.23 -1.78
CA TYR A 75 4.05 1.30 -0.96
C TYR A 75 4.72 -0.08 -0.84
N PRO A 76 5.46 -0.34 0.26
CA PRO A 76 6.06 -1.63 0.51
C PRO A 76 5.02 -2.73 0.79
N ILE A 77 5.48 -3.97 0.95
CA ILE A 77 4.75 -4.96 1.74
C ILE A 77 5.06 -4.66 3.20
N THR A 78 4.02 -4.41 4.00
CA THR A 78 4.18 -4.07 5.41
C THR A 78 3.78 -5.25 6.28
N ILE A 79 4.61 -5.56 7.25
CA ILE A 79 4.38 -6.59 8.26
C ILE A 79 4.50 -5.90 9.61
N GLU A 80 3.38 -5.78 10.30
CA GLU A 80 3.33 -5.19 11.64
C GLU A 80 3.38 -6.29 12.69
N GLU A 81 3.94 -6.01 13.87
CA GLU A 81 3.97 -6.95 14.99
C GLU A 81 2.56 -7.42 15.36
N GLN A 82 1.59 -6.50 15.39
CA GLN A 82 0.18 -6.80 15.51
C GLN A 82 -0.54 -6.45 14.21
N SER A 83 -1.07 -7.45 13.52
CA SER A 83 -1.69 -7.29 12.19
C SER A 83 -3.15 -7.69 12.20
N ILE A 84 -3.94 -7.05 11.34
CA ILE A 84 -5.34 -7.41 11.11
C ILE A 84 -5.41 -8.38 9.93
N ASP A 85 -6.02 -9.55 10.16
CA ASP A 85 -6.30 -10.52 9.10
C ASP A 85 -7.47 -10.02 8.22
N LEU A 86 -7.14 -9.35 7.11
CA LEU A 86 -8.11 -8.77 6.17
C LEU A 86 -9.08 -9.81 5.58
N ASP A 87 -8.68 -11.08 5.44
CA ASP A 87 -9.56 -12.14 4.96
C ASP A 87 -10.69 -12.41 5.96
N SER A 88 -10.38 -12.39 7.26
CA SER A 88 -11.37 -12.54 8.32
C SER A 88 -12.36 -11.37 8.37
N LEU A 89 -11.93 -10.15 8.04
CA LEU A 89 -12.83 -8.98 7.94
C LEU A 89 -13.83 -9.10 6.78
N VAL A 90 -13.45 -9.72 5.66
CA VAL A 90 -14.36 -9.95 4.53
C VAL A 90 -15.38 -11.04 4.88
N GLU A 91 -14.96 -12.11 5.57
CA GLU A 91 -15.86 -13.16 6.08
C GLU A 91 -16.91 -12.56 7.04
N ILE A 92 -16.48 -11.69 7.95
CA ILE A 92 -17.37 -10.92 8.84
C ILE A 92 -18.36 -10.05 8.04
N ARG A 93 -17.92 -9.40 6.95
CA ARG A 93 -18.83 -8.55 6.13
C ARG A 93 -19.87 -9.37 5.37
N ASP A 94 -19.50 -10.52 4.82
CA ASP A 94 -20.44 -11.37 4.07
C ASP A 94 -21.51 -11.98 4.99
N GLU A 95 -21.16 -12.37 6.23
CA GLU A 95 -22.12 -12.82 7.24
C GLU A 95 -23.05 -11.69 7.72
N ASN A 96 -22.52 -10.46 7.84
CA ASN A 96 -23.29 -9.30 8.31
C ASN A 96 -24.21 -8.69 7.24
N ILE A 97 -23.88 -8.78 5.95
CA ILE A 97 -24.79 -8.31 4.88
C ILE A 97 -26.06 -9.17 4.83
N ALA A 98 -25.99 -10.45 5.20
CA ALA A 98 -27.15 -11.34 5.30
C ALA A 98 -28.12 -10.97 6.44
N SER A 99 -27.65 -10.31 7.51
CA SER A 99 -28.48 -9.97 8.68
C SER A 99 -29.21 -8.63 8.57
N TYR A 100 -28.74 -7.71 7.71
CA TYR A 100 -29.38 -6.40 7.47
C TYR A 100 -30.17 -6.31 6.16
N ALA A 101 -30.00 -7.25 5.23
CA ALA A 101 -30.76 -7.31 4.00
C ALA A 101 -32.18 -7.85 4.26
N SER A 102 -33.15 -6.95 4.46
CA SER A 102 -34.61 -7.11 4.41
C SER A 102 -35.21 -8.41 5.05
N PRO A 103 -36.12 -8.31 6.05
CA PRO A 103 -36.63 -9.46 6.82
C PRO A 103 -37.50 -10.49 6.06
N GLU A 104 -37.52 -10.47 4.72
CA GLU A 104 -38.39 -11.33 3.91
C GLU A 104 -37.70 -12.60 3.34
N GLU A 105 -36.37 -12.73 3.37
CA GLU A 105 -35.68 -13.91 2.80
C GLU A 105 -34.43 -14.37 3.58
N THR A 106 -34.52 -14.45 4.91
CA THR A 106 -33.54 -15.24 5.69
C THR A 106 -34.19 -16.57 6.09
N ASP A 107 -33.60 -17.69 5.64
CA ASP A 107 -34.00 -19.04 6.03
C ASP A 107 -33.79 -19.17 7.56
N LEU A 108 -34.88 -19.08 8.33
CA LEU A 108 -34.83 -19.27 9.78
C LEU A 108 -34.54 -20.75 10.06
N ASP A 109 -33.41 -21.04 10.71
CA ASP A 109 -33.00 -22.41 11.07
C ASP A 109 -33.84 -23.02 12.22
N HIS A 110 -34.89 -22.32 12.63
CA HIS A 110 -35.81 -22.74 13.69
C HIS A 110 -37.25 -22.26 13.45
N ASP A 111 -38.21 -22.95 14.06
CA ASP A 111 -39.63 -22.57 14.05
C ASP A 111 -39.92 -21.36 14.98
N LEU A 112 -41.10 -20.73 14.85
CA LEU A 112 -41.54 -19.58 15.67
C LEU A 112 -42.30 -19.99 16.95
N ASP A 113 -41.97 -21.13 17.53
CA ASP A 113 -42.71 -21.76 18.62
C ASP A 113 -42.13 -21.47 20.02
N SER A 114 -40.96 -20.84 20.11
CA SER A 114 -40.27 -20.51 21.35
C SER A 114 -39.39 -19.27 21.21
N ILE A 115 -38.85 -18.79 22.34
CA ILE A 115 -37.84 -17.73 22.35
C ILE A 115 -36.48 -18.41 22.19
N TYR A 116 -35.75 -18.06 21.13
CA TYR A 116 -34.43 -18.59 20.81
C TYR A 116 -33.36 -17.54 21.13
N SER A 117 -32.20 -17.98 21.61
CA SER A 117 -31.06 -17.10 21.84
C SER A 117 -30.47 -16.65 20.51
N ASN A 118 -30.37 -15.34 20.30
CA ASN A 118 -29.60 -14.76 19.21
C ASN A 118 -28.14 -14.66 19.65
N THR A 119 -27.26 -15.40 18.97
CA THR A 119 -25.81 -15.42 19.22
C THR A 119 -25.04 -14.46 18.33
N THR A 120 -25.69 -13.79 17.37
CA THR A 120 -25.04 -12.93 16.37
C THR A 120 -24.17 -11.85 16.99
N THR A 121 -24.60 -11.23 18.10
CA THR A 121 -23.78 -10.24 18.82
C THR A 121 -22.55 -10.88 19.49
N LEU A 122 -22.67 -12.09 20.03
CA LEU A 122 -21.55 -12.81 20.64
C LEU A 122 -20.59 -13.38 19.59
N GLU A 123 -21.11 -13.82 18.45
CA GLU A 123 -20.32 -14.24 17.28
C GLU A 123 -19.58 -13.05 16.66
N MET A 124 -20.21 -11.88 16.59
CA MET A 124 -19.56 -10.63 16.18
C MET A 124 -18.45 -10.22 17.16
N LEU A 125 -18.70 -10.27 18.48
CA LEU A 125 -17.66 -9.98 19.48
C LEU A 125 -16.51 -11.00 19.44
N SER A 126 -16.83 -12.28 19.25
CA SER A 126 -15.82 -13.35 19.13
C SER A 126 -15.01 -13.24 17.85
N SER A 127 -15.59 -12.80 16.74
CA SER A 127 -14.89 -12.64 15.47
C SER A 127 -13.99 -11.41 15.49
N THR A 128 -14.46 -10.26 15.99
CA THR A 128 -13.64 -9.05 16.17
C THR A 128 -12.41 -9.26 17.05
N SER A 129 -12.52 -10.08 18.11
CA SER A 129 -11.38 -10.39 18.99
C SER A 129 -10.36 -11.35 18.38
N SER A 130 -10.75 -12.15 17.38
CA SER A 130 -9.86 -13.08 16.66
C SER A 130 -9.19 -12.49 15.41
N THR A 131 -9.55 -11.27 15.02
CA THR A 131 -9.05 -10.60 13.80
C THR A 131 -7.58 -10.19 13.92
N PHE A 132 -7.09 -9.96 15.14
CA PHE A 132 -5.71 -9.57 15.39
C PHE A 132 -4.80 -10.79 15.48
N ARG A 133 -3.70 -10.77 14.74
CA ARG A 133 -2.62 -11.76 14.81
C ARG A 133 -1.31 -11.10 15.18
N GLU A 134 -0.60 -11.75 16.10
CA GLU A 134 0.75 -11.39 16.50
C GLU A 134 1.76 -12.08 15.59
N ASN A 135 2.66 -11.29 14.99
CA ASN A 135 3.70 -11.75 14.09
C ASN A 135 5.03 -11.85 14.83
N ASN A 136 5.72 -12.99 14.72
CA ASN A 136 7.07 -13.13 15.26
C ASN A 136 8.12 -12.46 14.35
N LEU A 137 8.23 -11.13 14.46
CA LEU A 137 9.13 -10.35 13.62
C LEU A 137 10.61 -10.62 13.89
N THR A 138 10.97 -11.03 15.11
CA THR A 138 12.36 -11.38 15.47
C THR A 138 12.88 -12.55 14.64
N SER A 139 12.07 -13.61 14.50
CA SER A 139 12.46 -14.80 13.73
C SER A 139 12.45 -14.52 12.23
N PHE A 140 11.45 -13.77 11.76
CA PHE A 140 11.34 -13.41 10.37
C PHE A 140 12.43 -12.45 9.90
N LYS A 141 12.82 -11.46 10.73
CA LYS A 141 13.98 -10.60 10.49
C LYS A 141 15.25 -11.43 10.27
N LYS A 142 15.52 -12.45 11.10
CA LYS A 142 16.67 -13.35 10.94
C LYS A 142 16.64 -14.11 9.61
N TYR A 143 15.46 -14.51 9.14
CA TYR A 143 15.28 -15.12 7.82
C TYR A 143 15.58 -14.13 6.70
N LEU A 144 15.08 -12.90 6.79
CA LEU A 144 15.33 -11.84 5.81
C LEU A 144 16.80 -11.40 5.75
N ASP A 145 17.48 -11.33 6.89
CA ASP A 145 18.90 -10.99 7.00
C ASP A 145 19.81 -12.06 6.37
N ASP A 146 19.32 -13.30 6.18
CA ASP A 146 20.04 -14.34 5.45
C ASP A 146 19.86 -14.17 3.92
N SER A 147 20.88 -13.60 3.26
CA SER A 147 20.95 -13.39 1.81
C SER A 147 20.69 -14.63 0.91
N SER A 148 20.60 -15.84 1.47
CA SER A 148 20.26 -17.07 0.75
C SER A 148 18.76 -17.38 0.69
N ASN A 149 17.91 -16.55 1.30
CA ASN A 149 16.46 -16.72 1.28
C ASN A 149 15.85 -16.48 -0.11
N GLU A 150 14.61 -16.95 -0.30
CA GLU A 150 13.91 -16.90 -1.60
C GLU A 150 13.39 -15.50 -1.96
N ILE A 151 13.28 -14.61 -0.98
CA ILE A 151 12.78 -13.23 -1.12
C ILE A 151 13.89 -12.29 -1.65
N SER A 152 15.14 -12.52 -1.23
CA SER A 152 16.29 -11.65 -1.48
C SER A 152 16.50 -11.21 -2.93
N PRO A 153 16.30 -12.06 -3.96
CA PRO A 153 16.47 -11.65 -5.36
C PRO A 153 15.49 -10.59 -5.85
N TYR A 154 14.35 -10.43 -5.16
CA TYR A 154 13.23 -9.58 -5.59
C TYR A 154 13.13 -8.28 -4.78
N ILE A 155 14.02 -8.10 -3.78
CA ILE A 155 14.09 -6.86 -3.00
C ILE A 155 14.55 -5.72 -3.91
N GLY A 156 13.75 -4.65 -3.93
CA GLY A 156 14.00 -3.44 -4.71
C GLY A 156 15.10 -2.55 -4.13
N LYS A 157 15.33 -1.40 -4.77
CA LYS A 157 16.43 -0.48 -4.44
C LYS A 157 16.36 0.10 -3.03
N ASN A 158 15.17 0.24 -2.45
CA ASN A 158 15.01 0.74 -1.08
C ASN A 158 15.25 -0.33 -0.02
N GLY A 159 15.42 -1.59 -0.42
CA GLY A 159 15.75 -2.66 0.51
C GLY A 159 14.59 -3.06 1.42
N ILE A 160 14.97 -3.51 2.61
CA ILE A 160 14.06 -3.79 3.72
C ILE A 160 14.28 -2.69 4.77
N VAL A 161 13.20 -2.08 5.23
CA VAL A 161 13.22 -1.12 6.34
C VAL A 161 12.66 -1.82 7.57
N TYR A 162 13.41 -1.72 8.67
CA TYR A 162 13.00 -2.19 9.97
C TYR A 162 12.65 -0.96 10.81
N SER A 163 11.39 -0.90 11.23
CA SER A 163 10.92 0.17 12.11
C SER A 163 10.86 -0.34 13.54
N TYR A 164 11.07 0.57 14.47
CA TYR A 164 11.16 0.30 15.90
C TYR A 164 10.23 1.26 16.63
N ASP A 165 9.47 0.73 17.59
CA ASP A 165 8.55 1.52 18.40
C ASP A 165 9.32 2.16 19.55
N VAL A 166 9.82 3.38 19.33
CA VAL A 166 10.55 4.16 20.34
C VAL A 166 9.59 5.09 21.06
N ASN A 167 9.55 4.98 22.39
CA ASN A 167 8.65 5.77 23.22
C ASN A 167 9.30 7.11 23.58
N PHE A 168 8.69 8.20 23.12
CA PHE A 168 9.06 9.57 23.49
C PHE A 168 7.87 10.50 23.27
N ASP A 169 7.87 11.61 24.01
CA ASP A 169 6.94 12.71 23.77
C ASP A 169 7.69 13.93 23.24
N LEU A 170 7.01 14.71 22.41
CA LEU A 170 7.55 15.92 21.82
C LEU A 170 6.74 17.11 22.33
N PHE A 171 7.45 18.05 22.96
CA PHE A 171 6.90 19.25 23.56
C PHE A 171 7.39 20.50 22.87
N THR A 172 6.70 21.61 23.11
CA THR A 172 7.01 22.91 22.54
C THR A 172 6.49 24.02 23.45
N TYR A 173 6.89 25.26 23.14
CA TYR A 173 6.31 26.44 23.75
C TYR A 173 5.78 27.36 22.67
N ASP A 174 4.60 27.94 22.88
CA ASP A 174 4.07 28.96 21.98
C ASP A 174 4.72 30.34 22.20
N GLU A 175 4.26 31.34 21.46
CA GLU A 175 4.78 32.71 21.56
C GLU A 175 4.47 33.41 22.89
N GLU A 176 3.57 32.84 23.69
CA GLU A 176 3.18 33.32 25.02
C GLU A 176 3.87 32.55 26.16
N GLU A 177 4.82 31.67 25.82
CA GLU A 177 5.54 30.77 26.74
C GLU A 177 4.61 29.72 27.39
N THR A 178 3.52 29.33 26.73
CA THR A 178 2.65 28.23 27.17
C THR A 178 3.29 26.90 26.78
N PHE A 179 3.42 25.99 27.74
CA PHE A 179 3.92 24.62 27.52
C PHE A 179 2.86 23.76 26.84
N ILE A 180 3.24 23.05 25.77
CA ILE A 180 2.31 22.30 24.91
C ILE A 180 2.93 20.93 24.57
N ASN A 181 2.13 19.87 24.69
CA ASN A 181 2.41 18.56 24.09
C ASN A 181 1.90 18.55 22.65
N THR A 182 2.76 18.12 21.72
CA THR A 182 2.48 18.17 20.29
C THR A 182 1.57 17.06 19.77
N ASP A 183 1.17 16.11 20.62
CA ASP A 183 0.20 15.06 20.31
C ASP A 183 -1.28 15.49 20.48
N GLY A 184 -1.52 16.72 20.93
CA GLY A 184 -2.84 17.28 21.17
C GLY A 184 -3.44 16.97 22.56
N SER A 185 -2.75 16.20 23.40
CA SER A 185 -3.21 15.86 24.76
C SER A 185 -3.42 17.09 25.64
N THR A 186 -2.62 18.16 25.47
CA THR A 186 -2.80 19.47 26.14
C THR A 186 -4.21 20.03 25.95
N PHE A 187 -4.85 19.77 24.81
CA PHE A 187 -6.17 20.29 24.49
C PHE A 187 -7.31 19.30 24.75
N SER A 188 -6.98 18.07 25.15
CA SER A 188 -7.95 17.05 25.53
C SER A 188 -8.38 17.26 26.98
N LYS A 189 -9.63 17.69 27.21
CA LYS A 189 -10.13 17.88 28.58
C LYS A 189 -10.56 16.55 29.19
N GLU A 190 -9.95 16.19 30.32
CA GLU A 190 -10.30 15.00 31.14
C GLU A 190 -11.74 15.00 31.71
N ASP A 191 -12.43 16.14 31.67
CA ASP A 191 -13.69 16.36 32.42
C ASP A 191 -14.96 15.80 31.74
N THR A 192 -14.86 14.96 30.71
CA THR A 192 -16.02 14.26 30.13
C THR A 192 -16.49 13.06 30.98
N GLN A 193 -16.61 13.23 32.30
CA GLN A 193 -17.14 12.20 33.21
C GLN A 193 -18.65 11.90 33.02
N ASP A 194 -19.37 12.67 32.20
CA ASP A 194 -20.83 12.57 32.05
C ASP A 194 -21.32 12.05 30.68
N ILE A 195 -20.41 11.67 29.77
CA ILE A 195 -20.78 10.91 28.57
C ILE A 195 -20.48 9.45 28.90
N PRO A 196 -21.48 8.54 28.93
CA PRO A 196 -21.19 7.12 29.05
C PRO A 196 -20.19 6.76 27.95
N ASP A 197 -19.10 6.07 28.29
CA ASP A 197 -18.13 5.42 27.40
C ASP A 197 -18.83 4.53 26.35
N PHE A 198 -19.53 5.16 25.42
CA PHE A 198 -19.57 4.69 24.06
C PHE A 198 -18.22 5.13 23.52
N GLN A 199 -17.20 4.33 23.85
CA GLN A 199 -15.91 4.31 23.17
C GLN A 199 -16.20 4.40 21.67
N MET A 200 -16.10 5.63 21.18
CA MET A 200 -15.77 5.95 19.80
C MET A 200 -14.25 5.91 19.62
N GLU A 201 -13.52 5.27 20.54
CA GLU A 201 -12.34 4.46 20.18
C GLU A 201 -12.82 3.32 19.29
N SER A 202 -13.17 3.69 18.05
CA SER A 202 -13.15 2.73 16.97
C SER A 202 -11.73 2.19 16.94
N PRO A 203 -11.49 0.87 17.06
CA PRO A 203 -10.17 0.28 16.84
C PRO A 203 -9.63 0.51 15.41
N PHE A 204 -10.34 1.29 14.59
CA PHE A 204 -9.98 1.73 13.25
C PHE A 204 -9.57 3.22 13.16
N MET A 205 -9.59 3.99 14.25
CA MET A 205 -8.93 5.30 14.29
C MET A 205 -7.67 5.18 15.16
N PRO A 206 -6.48 5.02 14.56
CA PRO A 206 -5.25 5.19 15.33
C PRO A 206 -5.26 6.58 15.97
N SER A 207 -4.74 6.72 17.19
CA SER A 207 -4.35 8.02 17.72
C SER A 207 -3.40 8.63 16.70
N GLU A 208 -3.82 9.67 15.98
CA GLU A 208 -3.00 10.25 14.93
C GLU A 208 -1.83 10.99 15.57
N SER A 209 -0.70 10.29 15.73
CA SER A 209 0.55 10.93 16.08
C SER A 209 0.91 11.94 14.99
N ASN A 210 1.20 13.17 15.40
CA ASN A 210 1.62 14.23 14.48
C ASN A 210 3.02 14.03 13.90
N ILE A 211 3.72 12.95 14.28
CA ILE A 211 5.10 12.70 13.94
C ILE A 211 5.33 11.29 13.37
N SER A 212 6.18 11.16 12.35
CA SER A 212 6.57 9.86 11.79
C SER A 212 8.05 9.79 11.40
N GLU A 213 8.59 8.57 11.34
CA GLU A 213 9.96 8.33 10.86
C GLU A 213 10.01 8.37 9.32
N LEU A 214 10.99 9.08 8.78
CA LEU A 214 11.30 9.09 7.36
C LEU A 214 11.92 7.77 6.92
N ILE A 215 11.49 7.28 5.75
CA ILE A 215 12.06 6.09 5.12
C ILE A 215 13.58 6.26 4.97
N PRO A 216 14.41 5.43 5.65
CA PRO A 216 15.85 5.54 5.58
C PRO A 216 16.36 5.15 4.19
N GLY A 217 17.46 5.75 3.76
CA GLY A 217 18.08 5.42 2.49
C GLY A 217 19.03 4.21 2.59
N VAL A 218 19.24 3.51 1.47
CA VAL A 218 20.23 2.44 1.38
C VAL A 218 21.66 2.98 1.31
N GLU A 219 22.65 2.14 1.66
CA GLU A 219 24.09 2.44 1.59
C GLU A 219 24.57 3.64 2.43
N GLY A 220 23.87 3.95 3.53
CA GLY A 220 24.27 5.00 4.48
C GLY A 220 23.72 6.40 4.14
N ASN A 221 22.71 6.48 3.28
CA ASN A 221 21.91 7.70 3.11
C ASN A 221 20.89 7.81 4.26
N LEU A 222 20.78 8.99 4.88
CA LEU A 222 19.85 9.24 5.98
C LEU A 222 18.38 9.14 5.55
N ILE A 223 18.10 9.53 4.30
CA ILE A 223 16.74 9.64 3.75
C ILE A 223 16.72 8.94 2.40
N SER A 224 15.66 8.17 2.14
CA SER A 224 15.46 7.47 0.88
C SER A 224 15.25 8.45 -0.29
N PRO A 225 15.82 8.17 -1.48
CA PRO A 225 15.51 8.90 -2.70
C PRO A 225 14.02 8.95 -3.03
N VAL A 226 13.23 7.95 -2.60
CA VAL A 226 11.76 7.98 -2.77
C VAL A 226 11.13 9.19 -2.10
N ILE A 227 11.69 9.65 -0.98
CA ILE A 227 11.24 10.88 -0.34
C ILE A 227 11.84 12.07 -1.06
N THR A 228 13.17 12.12 -1.21
CA THR A 228 13.83 13.35 -1.68
C THR A 228 13.54 13.71 -3.13
N ASP A 229 13.18 12.73 -3.98
CA ASP A 229 12.87 12.94 -5.40
C ASP A 229 11.39 13.35 -5.62
N ASN A 230 10.49 13.03 -4.68
CA ASN A 230 9.05 13.30 -4.77
C ASN A 230 8.59 14.51 -3.94
N TYR A 231 9.49 15.16 -3.21
CA TYR A 231 9.20 16.32 -2.39
C TYR A 231 10.10 17.50 -2.77
N GLU A 232 9.52 18.69 -2.85
CA GLU A 232 10.28 19.93 -2.97
C GLU A 232 10.51 20.58 -1.59
N VAL A 233 11.71 21.12 -1.39
CA VAL A 233 12.04 21.90 -0.19
C VAL A 233 11.58 23.34 -0.40
N LEU A 234 10.60 23.77 0.39
CA LEU A 234 10.07 25.14 0.38
C LEU A 234 11.00 26.10 1.12
N TYR A 235 11.58 25.63 2.23
CA TYR A 235 12.48 26.39 3.09
C TYR A 235 13.46 25.46 3.82
N GLY A 236 14.67 25.95 4.11
CA GLY A 236 15.68 25.19 4.82
C GLY A 236 16.34 24.10 3.96
N GLU A 237 16.68 22.97 4.59
CA GLU A 237 17.32 21.80 3.97
C GLU A 237 16.77 20.50 4.59
N TRP A 238 17.10 19.35 3.99
CA TRP A 238 16.79 18.06 4.62
C TRP A 238 17.65 17.83 5.88
N PRO A 239 17.14 17.10 6.89
CA PRO A 239 17.85 16.77 8.12
C PRO A 239 19.20 16.08 7.87
N LYS A 240 20.19 16.41 8.70
CA LYS A 240 21.55 15.86 8.67
C LYS A 240 22.00 15.31 10.01
N GLU A 241 21.38 15.76 11.09
CA GLU A 241 21.67 15.33 12.46
C GLU A 241 20.43 14.64 13.05
N TYR A 242 20.62 13.83 14.10
CA TYR A 242 19.54 13.05 14.72
C TYR A 242 18.46 13.94 15.36
N ASN A 243 18.81 15.15 15.80
CA ASN A 243 17.91 16.08 16.48
C ASN A 243 17.29 17.12 15.53
N GLU A 244 17.14 16.75 14.26
CA GLU A 244 16.53 17.58 13.22
C GLU A 244 15.28 16.91 12.65
N ILE A 245 14.22 17.70 12.47
CA ILE A 245 12.94 17.30 11.89
C ILE A 245 12.62 18.13 10.64
N ILE A 246 11.66 17.66 9.85
CA ILE A 246 11.02 18.44 8.81
C ILE A 246 9.55 18.66 9.12
N LEU A 247 9.03 19.79 8.62
CA LEU A 247 7.60 20.04 8.54
C LEU A 247 7.10 19.76 7.13
N THR A 248 5.96 19.08 7.03
CA THR A 248 5.35 18.70 5.75
C THR A 248 4.08 19.51 5.54
N ALA A 249 4.03 20.24 4.43
CA ALA A 249 2.81 20.89 3.96
C ALA A 249 2.13 20.04 2.88
N ASP A 250 0.83 20.23 2.72
CA ASP A 250 0.06 19.62 1.64
C ASP A 250 0.42 20.23 0.26
N GLN A 251 -0.22 19.74 -0.81
CA GLN A 251 0.00 20.23 -2.17
C GLN A 251 -0.39 21.72 -2.35
N ASN A 252 -1.22 22.27 -1.47
CA ASN A 252 -1.66 23.67 -1.47
C ASN A 252 -0.75 24.58 -0.62
N ASN A 253 0.33 24.05 -0.05
CA ASN A 253 1.17 24.70 0.95
C ASN A 253 0.42 24.98 2.28
N GLU A 254 -0.49 24.10 2.67
CA GLU A 254 -1.30 24.21 3.88
C GLU A 254 -0.87 23.13 4.90
N ILE A 255 -0.94 23.48 6.19
CA ILE A 255 -0.86 22.56 7.33
C ILE A 255 -2.18 22.75 8.07
N ASP A 256 -2.76 21.67 8.60
CA ASP A 256 -4.02 21.76 9.34
C ASP A 256 -3.90 22.78 10.49
N THR A 257 -4.95 23.56 10.72
CA THR A 257 -4.93 24.61 11.73
C THR A 257 -4.85 24.03 13.15
N SER A 258 -5.46 22.87 13.43
CA SER A 258 -5.32 22.22 14.74
C SER A 258 -3.86 21.85 14.99
N VAL A 259 -3.21 21.26 13.99
CA VAL A 259 -1.79 20.90 14.04
C VAL A 259 -0.91 22.13 14.29
N LEU A 260 -1.23 23.29 13.72
CA LEU A 260 -0.46 24.52 14.00
C LEU A 260 -0.60 25.00 15.45
N TYR A 261 -1.71 24.74 16.13
CA TYR A 261 -1.85 24.97 17.57
C TYR A 261 -1.09 23.93 18.39
N GLU A 262 -1.21 22.65 18.03
CA GLU A 262 -0.52 21.52 18.66
C GLU A 262 1.01 21.65 18.56
N LEU A 263 1.52 22.22 17.45
CA LEU A 263 2.94 22.50 17.28
C LEU A 263 3.40 23.81 17.96
N GLY A 264 2.52 24.52 18.66
CA GLY A 264 2.81 25.80 19.32
C GLY A 264 3.14 26.95 18.36
N ILE A 265 2.84 26.80 17.07
CA ILE A 265 3.07 27.83 16.05
C ILE A 265 2.03 28.96 16.19
N LEU A 266 0.81 28.59 16.52
CA LEU A 266 -0.29 29.48 16.87
C LEU A 266 -0.54 29.44 18.40
N PRO A 267 -1.09 30.50 19.00
CA PRO A 267 -1.26 30.59 20.45
C PRO A 267 -2.26 29.55 20.99
N ALA A 268 -1.90 28.84 22.06
CA ALA A 268 -2.74 27.80 22.66
C ALA A 268 -4.08 28.34 23.20
N GLU A 269 -4.06 29.54 23.82
CA GLU A 269 -5.26 30.18 24.38
C GLU A 269 -6.36 30.40 23.31
N GLU A 270 -5.97 30.70 22.06
CA GLU A 270 -6.94 30.86 20.95
C GLU A 270 -7.63 29.53 20.62
N TYR A 271 -6.90 28.41 20.68
CA TYR A 271 -7.45 27.09 20.40
C TYR A 271 -8.36 26.60 21.52
N GLU A 272 -7.96 26.79 22.78
CA GLU A 272 -8.80 26.50 23.94
C GLU A 272 -10.12 27.26 23.87
N ASP A 273 -10.09 28.56 23.55
CA ASP A 273 -11.28 29.39 23.38
C ASP A 273 -12.21 28.89 22.26
N ILE A 274 -11.63 28.37 21.16
CA ILE A 274 -12.37 27.75 20.06
C ILE A 274 -13.04 26.45 20.53
N LEU A 275 -12.31 25.57 21.19
CA LEU A 275 -12.83 24.30 21.72
C LEU A 275 -13.93 24.56 22.75
N ASP A 276 -13.74 25.55 23.63
CA ASP A 276 -14.72 26.00 24.61
C ASP A 276 -16.05 26.46 24.00
N GLN A 277 -15.99 27.11 22.83
CA GLN A 277 -17.17 27.55 22.09
C GLN A 277 -17.87 26.36 21.42
N ILE A 278 -17.09 25.43 20.85
CA ILE A 278 -17.61 24.19 20.26
C ILE A 278 -18.33 23.34 21.31
N ASP A 279 -17.74 23.17 22.50
CA ASP A 279 -18.34 22.44 23.64
C ASP A 279 -19.66 23.07 24.10
N LYS A 280 -19.77 24.40 24.02
CA LYS A 280 -21.00 25.15 24.30
C LYS A 280 -22.04 25.07 23.18
N GLY A 281 -21.70 24.42 22.06
CA GLY A 281 -22.55 24.28 20.87
C GLY A 281 -22.72 25.58 20.09
N GLU A 282 -21.74 26.49 20.17
CA GLU A 282 -21.72 27.74 19.43
C GLU A 282 -21.16 27.52 18.01
N ASP A 283 -21.65 28.31 17.03
CA ASP A 283 -21.09 28.31 15.69
C ASP A 283 -19.75 29.06 15.69
N VAL A 284 -18.64 28.35 15.48
CA VAL A 284 -17.29 28.94 15.44
C VAL A 284 -16.84 29.15 13.98
N GLU A 285 -16.44 30.38 13.64
CA GLU A 285 -15.76 30.69 12.38
C GLU A 285 -14.26 30.88 12.66
N VAL A 286 -13.43 29.96 12.18
CA VAL A 286 -11.97 30.05 12.29
C VAL A 286 -11.41 30.74 11.04
N GLU A 287 -10.69 31.85 11.22
CA GLU A 287 -10.04 32.56 10.12
C GLU A 287 -8.73 31.87 9.73
N SER A 288 -8.47 31.76 8.43
CA SER A 288 -7.18 31.25 7.93
C SER A 288 -6.05 32.23 8.27
N GLN A 289 -5.05 31.75 8.99
CA GLN A 289 -3.87 32.52 9.37
C GLN A 289 -2.71 32.29 8.38
N ASN A 290 -1.92 33.33 8.12
CA ASN A 290 -0.72 33.24 7.28
C ASN A 290 0.53 33.20 8.16
N VAL A 291 1.20 32.05 8.18
CA VAL A 291 2.46 31.84 8.92
C VAL A 291 3.64 31.88 7.95
N SER A 292 4.71 32.60 8.30
CA SER A 292 5.93 32.64 7.47
C SER A 292 6.80 31.40 7.68
N TYR A 293 7.54 31.00 6.65
CA TYR A 293 8.48 29.87 6.76
C TYR A 293 9.57 30.11 7.81
N GLU A 294 9.98 31.36 8.04
CA GLU A 294 10.92 31.67 9.11
C GLU A 294 10.31 31.40 10.50
N LYS A 295 9.04 31.76 10.74
CA LYS A 295 8.37 31.47 12.02
C LYS A 295 8.30 29.96 12.27
N LEU A 296 7.93 29.19 11.24
CA LEU A 296 7.88 27.73 11.31
C LEU A 296 9.27 27.11 11.58
N ALA A 297 10.32 27.61 10.94
CA ALA A 297 11.67 27.09 11.10
C ALA A 297 12.37 27.52 12.41
N ASP A 298 11.96 28.65 12.99
CA ASP A 298 12.47 29.15 14.27
C ASP A 298 11.82 28.44 15.48
N GLN A 299 10.72 27.69 15.27
CA GLN A 299 10.09 26.89 16.31
C GLN A 299 11.05 25.82 16.83
N THR A 300 11.18 25.73 18.15
CA THR A 300 12.04 24.75 18.82
C THR A 300 11.16 23.76 19.56
N PHE A 301 11.47 22.48 19.41
CA PHE A 301 10.78 21.40 20.08
C PHE A 301 11.72 20.74 21.09
N TYR A 302 11.15 20.07 22.07
CA TYR A 302 11.89 19.38 23.12
C TYR A 302 11.36 17.97 23.26
N LEU A 303 12.23 16.99 23.01
CA LEU A 303 11.88 15.59 23.10
C LEU A 303 12.24 15.08 24.50
N LEU A 304 11.30 14.40 25.15
CA LEU A 304 11.51 13.70 26.42
C LEU A 304 11.43 12.18 26.18
N PRO A 305 12.55 11.44 26.31
CA PRO A 305 12.54 9.99 26.20
C PRO A 305 11.77 9.34 27.36
N ALA A 306 11.13 8.18 27.12
CA ALA A 306 10.30 7.52 28.13
C ALA A 306 11.03 7.26 29.47
N SER A 307 12.30 6.86 29.41
CA SER A 307 13.14 6.64 30.61
C SER A 307 13.26 7.87 31.52
N ASP A 308 13.14 9.08 30.98
CA ASP A 308 13.35 10.32 31.73
C ASP A 308 12.14 10.80 32.53
N TYR A 309 10.96 10.22 32.30
CA TYR A 309 9.78 10.40 33.15
C TYR A 309 9.97 9.84 34.55
N TYR A 310 10.87 8.87 34.71
CA TYR A 310 11.07 8.19 35.96
C TYR A 310 12.11 8.92 36.81
N VAL A 311 11.70 9.31 38.02
CA VAL A 311 12.53 10.03 38.98
C VAL A 311 12.63 9.21 40.27
N GLU A 312 13.84 9.14 40.83
CA GLU A 312 14.10 8.46 42.09
C GLU A 312 13.40 9.18 43.26
N ASP A 313 12.63 8.43 44.05
CA ASP A 313 11.92 8.90 45.24
C ASP A 313 12.84 8.93 46.48
N GLU A 314 12.29 9.35 47.65
CA GLU A 314 13.06 9.40 48.90
C GLU A 314 13.46 8.00 49.44
N ASN A 315 12.85 6.93 48.94
CA ASN A 315 13.08 5.55 49.36
C ASN A 315 14.07 4.80 48.44
N GLY A 316 14.47 5.41 47.32
CA GLY A 316 15.35 4.82 46.32
C GLY A 316 14.63 3.99 45.24
N ASN A 317 13.30 4.08 45.17
CA ASN A 317 12.49 3.53 44.09
C ASN A 317 12.25 4.61 43.02
N PHE A 318 11.78 4.22 41.84
CA PHE A 318 11.46 5.16 40.76
C PHE A 318 9.95 5.35 40.61
N GLU A 319 9.52 6.60 40.47
CA GLU A 319 8.13 6.97 40.21
C GLU A 319 8.04 7.67 38.86
N SER A 320 7.00 7.35 38.08
CA SER A 320 6.72 8.02 36.82
C SER A 320 6.08 9.38 37.07
N MET A 321 6.61 10.42 36.45
CA MET A 321 6.08 11.79 36.52
C MET A 321 5.15 12.14 35.35
N ALA A 322 4.77 11.16 34.52
CA ALA A 322 4.01 11.40 33.27
C ALA A 322 2.63 12.05 33.51
N ASP A 323 1.97 11.73 34.63
CA ASP A 323 0.63 12.25 34.95
C ASP A 323 0.63 13.63 35.63
N ASP A 324 1.80 14.17 35.99
CA ASP A 324 1.92 15.52 36.58
C ASP A 324 2.55 16.49 35.58
N GLU A 325 1.71 17.21 34.85
CA GLU A 325 2.11 18.18 33.82
C GLU A 325 3.16 19.19 34.32
N THR A 326 3.07 19.64 35.58
CA THR A 326 4.03 20.59 36.16
C THR A 326 5.40 19.94 36.41
N MET A 327 5.43 18.64 36.67
CA MET A 327 6.66 17.88 36.79
C MET A 327 7.23 17.51 35.41
N VAL A 328 6.38 17.15 34.44
CA VAL A 328 6.78 16.93 33.04
C VAL A 328 7.46 18.18 32.47
N GLU A 329 6.86 19.36 32.62
CA GLU A 329 7.44 20.62 32.15
C GLU A 329 8.86 20.83 32.71
N LYS A 330 9.08 20.60 34.01
CA LYS A 330 10.42 20.69 34.62
C LYS A 330 11.39 19.66 34.07
N LEU A 331 10.95 18.43 33.82
CA LEU A 331 11.79 17.40 33.23
C LEU A 331 12.21 17.78 31.80
N VAL A 332 11.30 18.38 31.04
CA VAL A 332 11.61 18.93 29.71
C VAL A 332 12.63 20.07 29.82
N GLU A 333 12.49 20.99 30.78
CA GLU A 333 13.48 22.06 30.99
C GLU A 333 14.87 21.55 31.41
N GLU A 334 14.93 20.48 32.21
CA GLU A 334 16.19 19.96 32.77
C GLU A 334 16.90 18.95 31.84
N LYS A 335 16.13 18.09 31.18
CA LYS A 335 16.62 16.93 30.43
C LYS A 335 16.18 16.88 28.96
N GLY A 336 15.23 17.73 28.55
CA GLY A 336 14.66 17.71 27.20
C GLY A 336 15.72 17.84 26.11
N ILE A 337 15.64 16.98 25.10
CA ILE A 337 16.52 16.99 23.94
C ILE A 337 15.99 18.02 22.95
N GLU A 338 16.75 19.07 22.69
CA GLU A 338 16.38 20.13 21.74
C GLU A 338 16.33 19.59 20.31
N ILE A 339 15.13 19.60 19.72
CA ILE A 339 14.82 19.20 18.35
C ILE A 339 14.54 20.44 17.48
N LYS A 340 15.15 20.49 16.29
CA LYS A 340 15.11 21.66 15.39
C LYS A 340 14.43 21.35 14.07
N VAL A 341 13.70 22.34 13.55
CA VAL A 341 13.18 22.29 12.19
C VAL A 341 14.31 22.58 11.20
N ALA A 342 14.77 21.55 10.48
CA ALA A 342 15.80 21.69 9.44
C ALA A 342 15.22 22.26 8.14
N GLY A 343 13.97 21.94 7.82
CA GLY A 343 13.32 22.37 6.59
C GLY A 343 11.81 22.14 6.56
N ILE A 344 11.19 22.75 5.55
CA ILE A 344 9.77 22.64 5.26
C ILE A 344 9.66 22.09 3.85
N VAL A 345 8.91 21.00 3.67
CA VAL A 345 8.78 20.29 2.41
C VAL A 345 7.33 20.17 1.99
N LYS A 346 7.10 19.93 0.70
CA LYS A 346 5.80 19.50 0.19
C LYS A 346 5.95 18.52 -0.97
N PRO A 347 4.92 17.70 -1.27
CA PRO A 347 4.92 16.86 -2.46
C PRO A 347 5.00 17.69 -3.76
N ILE A 348 5.73 17.20 -4.76
CA ILE A 348 5.76 17.81 -6.11
C ILE A 348 4.42 17.60 -6.83
N GLU A 349 4.05 18.47 -7.79
CA GLU A 349 2.76 18.37 -8.51
C GLU A 349 2.58 17.03 -9.26
N GLU A 350 3.68 16.45 -9.74
CA GLU A 350 3.70 15.18 -10.47
C GLU A 350 3.75 13.96 -9.53
N ALA A 351 3.86 14.15 -8.21
CA ALA A 351 3.90 13.05 -7.26
C ALA A 351 2.56 12.32 -7.26
N THR A 352 2.58 11.08 -7.74
CA THR A 352 1.40 10.20 -7.74
C THR A 352 1.10 9.62 -6.36
N THR A 353 2.06 9.72 -5.42
CA THR A 353 1.98 9.16 -4.06
C THR A 353 2.71 10.05 -3.05
N THR A 354 2.22 10.12 -1.80
CA THR A 354 2.84 10.84 -0.68
C THR A 354 3.27 9.85 0.39
N ALA A 355 4.58 9.68 0.55
CA ALA A 355 5.16 8.71 1.49
C ALA A 355 5.26 9.23 2.93
N ILE A 356 5.22 10.55 3.14
CA ILE A 356 5.11 11.17 4.47
C ILE A 356 3.63 11.45 4.74
N SER A 357 3.08 10.83 5.78
CA SER A 357 1.66 10.95 6.15
C SER A 357 1.39 11.91 7.31
N THR A 358 2.42 12.36 8.02
CA THR A 358 2.30 13.22 9.21
C THR A 358 2.89 14.61 8.96
N PRO A 359 2.44 15.64 9.70
CA PRO A 359 2.94 17.01 9.56
C PRO A 359 4.39 17.17 10.01
N VAL A 360 4.87 16.36 10.97
CA VAL A 360 6.27 16.33 11.41
C VAL A 360 6.91 15.01 11.00
N ALA A 361 8.16 15.05 10.54
CA ALA A 361 8.92 13.82 10.30
C ALA A 361 10.39 13.92 10.73
N TYR A 362 10.93 12.81 11.23
CA TYR A 362 12.30 12.70 11.74
C TYR A 362 13.07 11.58 11.04
N THR A 363 14.40 11.52 11.17
CA THR A 363 15.22 10.48 10.54
C THR A 363 15.45 9.28 11.46
N ASN A 364 15.69 8.11 10.88
CA ASN A 364 16.05 6.88 11.60
C ASN A 364 17.24 7.03 12.57
N ASP A 365 18.08 8.07 12.43
CA ASP A 365 19.16 8.34 13.37
C ASP A 365 18.65 8.81 14.75
N LEU A 366 17.49 9.47 14.82
CA LEU A 366 16.83 9.75 16.10
C LEU A 366 16.41 8.46 16.79
N THR A 367 15.81 7.53 16.06
CA THR A 367 15.41 6.20 16.56
C THR A 367 16.62 5.48 17.16
N LYS A 368 17.73 5.40 16.43
CA LYS A 368 18.97 4.79 16.94
C LYS A 368 19.49 5.50 18.19
N TYR A 369 19.46 6.84 18.18
CA TYR A 369 19.88 7.63 19.33
C TYR A 369 19.02 7.31 20.57
N LEU A 370 17.70 7.23 20.42
CA LEU A 370 16.77 6.93 21.52
C LEU A 370 16.93 5.51 22.06
N ILE A 371 17.17 4.54 21.18
CA ILE A 371 17.47 3.15 21.60
C ILE A 371 18.74 3.11 22.46
N ASP A 372 19.81 3.77 22.01
CA ASP A 372 21.05 3.84 22.77
C ASP A 372 20.87 4.64 24.07
N TYR A 373 20.08 5.72 24.03
CA TYR A 373 19.77 6.57 25.18
C TYR A 373 19.02 5.82 26.28
N ALA A 374 17.93 5.12 25.93
CA ALA A 374 17.14 4.33 26.87
C ALA A 374 18.00 3.26 27.55
N LYS A 375 18.83 2.56 26.77
CA LYS A 375 19.77 1.56 27.29
C LYS A 375 20.79 2.12 28.28
N ASP A 376 21.28 3.33 28.02
CA ASP A 376 22.26 4.01 28.88
C ASP A 376 21.62 4.75 30.06
N SER A 377 20.28 4.78 30.15
CA SER A 377 19.54 5.46 31.23
C SER A 377 19.73 4.76 32.58
N GLU A 378 19.63 5.55 33.66
CA GLU A 378 19.87 5.07 35.03
C GLU A 378 18.84 4.01 35.45
N ILE A 379 17.56 4.24 35.15
CA ILE A 379 16.49 3.30 35.52
C ILE A 379 16.64 1.96 34.80
N VAL A 380 17.03 1.97 33.53
CA VAL A 380 17.27 0.74 32.76
C VAL A 380 18.48 -0.01 33.30
N GLN A 381 19.59 0.68 33.60
CA GLN A 381 20.76 0.05 34.19
C GLN A 381 20.45 -0.59 35.55
N LEU A 382 19.67 0.08 36.39
CA LEU A 382 19.25 -0.47 37.68
C LEU A 382 18.35 -1.69 37.52
N GLN A 383 17.41 -1.66 36.57
CA GLN A 383 16.54 -2.79 36.28
C GLN A 383 17.32 -3.99 35.73
N GLU A 384 18.33 -3.77 34.86
CA GLU A 384 19.23 -4.82 34.37
C GLU A 384 20.13 -5.40 35.46
N GLU A 385 20.56 -4.58 36.43
CA GLU A 385 21.34 -5.04 37.59
C GLU A 385 20.51 -5.90 38.57
N SER A 386 19.19 -5.69 38.60
CA SER A 386 18.24 -6.38 39.49
C SER A 386 17.09 -7.03 38.70
N PRO A 387 17.35 -8.08 37.91
CA PRO A 387 16.35 -8.65 36.98
C PRO A 387 15.14 -9.28 37.66
N ASP A 388 15.27 -9.67 38.92
CA ASP A 388 14.20 -10.34 39.69
C ASP A 388 13.34 -9.33 40.49
N ILE A 389 13.75 -8.07 40.59
CA ILE A 389 13.13 -7.04 41.43
C ILE A 389 12.69 -5.87 40.56
N ASN A 390 11.44 -5.42 40.72
CA ASN A 390 10.91 -4.25 40.06
C ASN A 390 11.44 -2.97 40.73
N VAL A 391 12.16 -2.14 39.98
CA VAL A 391 12.76 -0.89 40.47
C VAL A 391 11.75 0.22 40.77
N LEU A 392 10.50 0.08 40.34
CA LEU A 392 9.43 1.05 40.57
C LEU A 392 8.80 0.90 41.96
N ASN A 393 8.71 -0.34 42.46
CA ASN A 393 8.00 -0.64 43.71
C ASN A 393 8.82 -1.47 44.71
N GLY A 394 10.01 -1.95 44.31
CA GLY A 394 10.91 -2.75 45.14
C GLY A 394 10.52 -4.22 45.29
N LEU A 395 9.51 -4.71 44.56
CA LEU A 395 8.95 -6.05 44.72
C LEU A 395 9.55 -7.07 43.76
N HIS A 396 9.48 -8.36 44.09
CA HIS A 396 9.92 -9.40 43.16
C HIS A 396 8.89 -9.63 42.04
N PHE A 397 9.34 -9.71 40.78
CA PHE A 397 8.46 -10.00 39.65
C PHE A 397 7.84 -11.40 39.74
N GLU A 398 8.66 -12.39 40.06
CA GLU A 398 8.24 -13.78 40.25
C GLU A 398 8.69 -14.28 41.62
N THR A 399 7.72 -14.67 42.46
CA THR A 399 7.99 -15.31 43.75
C THR A 399 7.02 -16.46 44.02
N ASP A 400 7.58 -17.66 44.19
CA ASP A 400 6.85 -18.89 44.51
C ASP A 400 6.74 -19.14 46.03
N SER A 401 7.51 -18.41 46.84
CA SER A 401 7.60 -18.64 48.28
C SER A 401 6.66 -17.73 49.06
N ASP A 402 5.75 -18.32 49.86
CA ASP A 402 4.88 -17.56 50.76
C ASP A 402 5.69 -16.62 51.68
N GLU A 403 6.92 -17.00 52.04
CA GLU A 403 7.80 -16.20 52.90
C GLU A 403 8.33 -14.93 52.20
N GLU A 404 8.58 -15.00 50.89
CA GLU A 404 9.03 -13.86 50.07
C GLU A 404 7.85 -12.94 49.76
N LYS A 405 6.68 -13.48 49.37
CA LYS A 405 5.44 -12.71 49.18
C LYS A 405 5.03 -11.90 50.42
N ILE A 406 5.20 -12.48 51.61
CA ILE A 406 4.90 -11.79 52.87
C ILE A 406 5.87 -10.63 53.12
N GLU A 407 7.14 -10.78 52.73
CA GLU A 407 8.14 -9.73 52.88
C GLU A 407 7.90 -8.62 51.86
N ASP A 408 7.65 -8.96 50.60
CA ASP A 408 7.29 -8.01 49.54
C ASP A 408 6.04 -7.21 49.91
N ALA A 409 4.99 -7.86 50.44
CA ALA A 409 3.81 -7.15 50.93
C ALA A 409 4.14 -6.21 52.10
N ARG A 410 5.10 -6.57 52.95
CA ARG A 410 5.53 -5.71 54.07
C ARG A 410 6.28 -4.50 53.54
N GLU A 411 7.15 -4.70 52.56
CA GLU A 411 7.95 -3.68 51.91
C GLU A 411 7.07 -2.71 51.11
N TYR A 412 6.14 -3.23 50.31
CA TYR A 412 5.15 -2.44 49.59
C TYR A 412 4.37 -1.50 50.52
N LEU A 413 3.75 -2.07 51.58
CA LEU A 413 2.97 -1.27 52.52
C LEU A 413 3.86 -0.26 53.27
N ALA A 414 5.12 -0.60 53.55
CA ALA A 414 6.05 0.33 54.19
C ALA A 414 6.42 1.50 53.28
N ASN A 415 6.53 1.28 51.96
CA ASN A 415 6.95 2.27 50.97
C ASN A 415 5.83 3.17 50.45
N LEU A 416 4.56 2.87 50.74
CA LEU A 416 3.44 3.76 50.40
C LEU A 416 3.67 5.20 50.90
N THR A 417 3.26 6.17 50.10
CA THR A 417 3.33 7.60 50.44
C THR A 417 2.44 7.93 51.65
N ILE A 418 2.67 9.09 52.27
CA ILE A 418 1.86 9.56 53.41
C ILE A 418 0.37 9.65 53.01
N SER A 419 0.08 10.11 51.79
CA SER A 419 -1.28 10.20 51.27
C SER A 419 -1.89 8.84 51.03
N GLU A 420 -1.20 7.92 50.34
CA GLU A 420 -1.72 6.57 50.08
C GLU A 420 -1.99 5.80 51.38
N LYS A 421 -1.08 5.91 52.36
CA LYS A 421 -1.28 5.33 53.69
C LYS A 421 -2.49 5.95 54.39
N ALA A 422 -2.68 7.26 54.27
CA ALA A 422 -3.83 7.95 54.83
C ALA A 422 -5.14 7.53 54.16
N ASP A 423 -5.14 7.36 52.84
CA ASP A 423 -6.29 6.94 52.05
C ASP A 423 -6.65 5.49 52.30
N PHE A 424 -5.67 4.60 52.48
CA PHE A 424 -5.90 3.24 52.91
C PHE A 424 -6.59 3.17 54.27
N VAL A 425 -6.15 4.00 55.23
CA VAL A 425 -6.81 4.07 56.55
C VAL A 425 -8.21 4.66 56.44
N ARG A 426 -8.43 5.64 55.55
CA ARG A 426 -9.76 6.22 55.29
C ARG A 426 -10.70 5.18 54.67
N SER A 427 -10.24 4.42 53.68
CA SER A 427 -11.05 3.38 53.01
C SER A 427 -11.43 2.24 53.97
N MET A 428 -10.50 1.79 54.82
CA MET A 428 -10.81 0.82 55.88
C MET A 428 -11.85 1.35 56.88
N GLN A 429 -11.82 2.64 57.20
CA GLN A 429 -12.81 3.25 58.09
C GLN A 429 -14.19 3.39 57.43
N GLU A 430 -14.25 3.68 56.13
CA GLU A 430 -15.49 3.78 55.37
C GLU A 430 -16.22 2.42 55.27
N ASP A 431 -15.49 1.34 55.02
CA ASP A 431 -16.03 -0.03 55.03
C ASP A 431 -16.53 -0.46 56.42
N GLU A 432 -15.82 -0.10 57.49
CA GLU A 432 -16.29 -0.35 58.86
C GLU A 432 -17.58 0.44 59.18
N THR A 433 -17.75 1.67 58.68
CA THR A 433 -19.00 2.43 58.86
C THR A 433 -20.21 1.83 58.16
N ASN A 434 -20.03 1.12 57.04
CA ASN A 434 -21.11 0.38 56.37
C ASN A 434 -21.47 -0.95 57.08
N SER A 435 -20.57 -1.52 57.88
CA SER A 435 -20.75 -2.79 58.59
C SER A 435 -21.50 -2.70 59.95
N ASN A 436 -21.95 -1.51 60.35
CA ASN A 436 -22.86 -1.26 61.48
C ASN A 436 -22.30 -1.63 62.88
N GLN A 437 -20.98 -1.69 63.07
CA GLN A 437 -20.35 -1.85 64.39
C GLN A 437 -19.48 -0.65 64.76
N MET A 438 -20.08 0.26 65.55
CA MET A 438 -19.53 1.45 66.23
C MET A 438 -19.36 2.74 65.40
N PRO A 439 -19.98 3.87 65.83
CA PRO A 439 -19.64 5.19 65.33
C PRO A 439 -18.41 5.71 66.07
N GLY A 440 -17.24 5.57 65.45
CA GLY A 440 -15.96 6.11 65.93
C GLY A 440 -15.45 7.21 65.03
N THR A 441 -16.16 8.34 64.93
CA THR A 441 -15.61 9.53 64.27
C THR A 441 -14.42 10.06 65.08
N MET A 442 -13.21 10.01 64.52
CA MET A 442 -12.13 10.95 64.85
C MET A 442 -11.95 11.89 63.66
N PRO A 443 -12.86 12.88 63.44
CA PRO A 443 -12.66 13.85 62.39
C PRO A 443 -11.59 14.83 62.86
N GLY A 444 -10.43 14.83 62.19
CA GLY A 444 -9.36 15.80 62.41
C GLY A 444 -7.97 15.24 62.65
N MET A 445 -7.69 13.97 62.31
CA MET A 445 -6.29 13.51 62.19
C MET A 445 -5.71 14.03 60.87
N SER A 446 -4.48 14.56 60.93
CA SER A 446 -3.75 14.96 59.72
C SER A 446 -3.27 13.72 58.96
N GLU A 447 -2.90 13.86 57.70
CA GLU A 447 -2.41 12.74 56.87
C GLU A 447 -1.20 12.06 57.49
N GLU A 448 -0.30 12.81 58.11
CA GLU A 448 0.86 12.24 58.81
C GLU A 448 0.46 11.40 60.03
N GLN A 449 -0.65 11.76 60.68
CA GLN A 449 -1.17 10.99 61.81
C GLN A 449 -1.89 9.72 61.35
N LEU A 450 -2.56 9.77 60.19
CA LEU A 450 -3.19 8.60 59.57
C LEU A 450 -2.12 7.64 59.04
N ALA A 451 -1.11 8.13 58.33
CA ALA A 451 0.02 7.33 57.87
C ALA A 451 0.77 6.67 59.05
N ALA A 452 1.04 7.39 60.14
CA ALA A 452 1.65 6.79 61.33
C ALA A 452 0.76 5.72 62.00
N SER A 453 -0.57 5.84 61.88
CA SER A 453 -1.50 4.81 62.36
C SER A 453 -1.53 3.58 61.46
N PHE A 454 -1.39 3.78 60.15
CA PHE A 454 -1.22 2.74 59.16
C PHE A 454 0.06 1.94 59.41
N ASP A 455 1.20 2.62 59.58
CA ASP A 455 2.48 1.94 59.86
C ASP A 455 2.38 1.03 61.10
N GLY A 456 1.70 1.52 62.16
CA GLY A 456 1.43 0.72 63.36
C GLY A 456 0.47 -0.45 63.13
N LEU A 457 -0.45 -0.35 62.17
CA LEU A 457 -1.35 -1.44 61.76
C LEU A 457 -0.55 -2.53 61.03
N VAL A 458 0.28 -2.14 60.05
CA VAL A 458 1.11 -3.05 59.23
C VAL A 458 2.04 -3.89 60.11
N GLU A 459 2.62 -3.32 61.17
CA GLU A 459 3.44 -4.08 62.14
C GLU A 459 2.66 -5.20 62.87
N THR A 460 1.33 -5.10 62.95
CA THR A 460 0.47 -6.04 63.68
C THR A 460 -0.24 -7.05 62.79
N LEU A 461 -0.16 -6.91 61.47
CA LEU A 461 -0.76 -7.84 60.53
C LEU A 461 -0.07 -9.22 60.62
N ASP A 462 -0.89 -10.27 60.63
CA ASP A 462 -0.41 -11.65 60.63
C ASP A 462 -0.04 -12.11 59.22
N SER A 463 0.76 -13.18 59.14
CA SER A 463 1.26 -13.74 57.88
C SER A 463 0.17 -14.15 56.88
N GLU A 464 -1.00 -14.59 57.34
CA GLU A 464 -2.10 -15.01 56.45
C GLU A 464 -2.76 -13.79 55.81
N THR A 465 -2.95 -12.72 56.58
CA THR A 465 -3.45 -11.45 56.06
C THR A 465 -2.47 -10.79 55.09
N MET A 466 -1.17 -10.79 55.42
CA MET A 466 -0.12 -10.25 54.53
C MET A 466 -0.07 -10.96 53.18
N LEU A 467 -0.12 -12.30 53.19
CA LEU A 467 -0.15 -13.10 51.98
C LEU A 467 -1.41 -12.79 51.15
N SER A 468 -2.56 -12.60 51.80
CA SER A 468 -3.81 -12.25 51.11
C SER A 468 -3.78 -10.87 50.46
N ILE A 469 -3.08 -9.91 51.07
CA ILE A 469 -2.88 -8.57 50.50
C ILE A 469 -2.01 -8.67 49.26
N TYR A 470 -0.91 -9.42 49.34
CA TYR A 470 -0.04 -9.68 48.18
C TYR A 470 -0.85 -10.25 47.00
N GLU A 471 -1.55 -11.37 47.21
CA GLU A 471 -2.20 -12.10 46.11
C GLU A 471 -3.41 -11.39 45.49
N ASN A 472 -4.07 -10.47 46.22
CA ASN A 472 -5.31 -9.85 45.75
C ASN A 472 -5.19 -8.35 45.48
N SER A 473 -4.11 -7.69 45.89
CA SER A 473 -4.02 -6.23 45.88
C SER A 473 -2.67 -5.69 45.43
N ILE A 474 -1.66 -6.53 45.23
CA ILE A 474 -0.33 -6.12 44.77
C ILE A 474 -0.07 -6.78 43.42
N SER A 475 0.17 -5.96 42.39
CA SER A 475 0.72 -6.43 41.12
C SER A 475 2.20 -6.01 41.07
N PRO A 476 3.15 -6.95 41.08
CA PRO A 476 4.57 -6.61 41.01
C PRO A 476 4.99 -6.15 39.61
N GLY A 477 4.11 -6.22 38.59
CA GLY A 477 4.45 -5.93 37.19
C GLY A 477 5.24 -7.06 36.53
N SER A 478 5.88 -6.78 35.40
CA SER A 478 6.80 -7.71 34.75
C SER A 478 8.07 -7.01 34.25
N TYR A 479 9.18 -7.75 34.21
CA TYR A 479 10.47 -7.22 33.75
C TYR A 479 10.37 -6.67 32.32
N ASP A 480 9.76 -7.43 31.41
CA ASP A 480 9.67 -7.05 29.99
C ASP A 480 8.78 -5.81 29.80
N GLU A 481 7.69 -5.68 30.58
CA GLU A 481 6.82 -4.49 30.58
C GLU A 481 7.56 -3.27 31.10
N ASN A 482 8.26 -3.36 32.23
CA ASN A 482 9.10 -2.28 32.74
C ASN A 482 10.13 -1.81 31.70
N MET A 483 10.85 -2.76 31.08
CA MET A 483 11.85 -2.41 30.07
C MET A 483 11.23 -1.72 28.87
N LYS A 484 10.04 -2.15 28.43
CA LYS A 484 9.28 -1.48 27.36
C LYS A 484 8.86 -0.07 27.77
N ASP A 485 8.33 0.10 28.98
CA ASP A 485 7.88 1.39 29.52
C ASP A 485 9.06 2.37 29.67
N PHE A 486 10.25 1.87 30.02
CA PHE A 486 11.48 2.67 30.07
C PHE A 486 12.03 3.02 28.67
N GLY A 487 11.37 2.58 27.61
CA GLY A 487 11.75 2.86 26.22
C GLY A 487 12.84 1.93 25.67
N VAL A 488 13.08 0.77 26.30
CA VAL A 488 14.08 -0.18 25.81
C VAL A 488 13.53 -0.93 24.60
N VAL A 489 14.20 -0.76 23.46
CA VAL A 489 13.86 -1.45 22.22
C VAL A 489 15.05 -2.30 21.75
N SER A 490 14.76 -3.52 21.31
CA SER A 490 15.76 -4.42 20.76
C SER A 490 15.85 -4.28 19.24
N LEU A 491 17.06 -4.01 18.72
CA LEU A 491 17.30 -3.99 17.27
C LEU A 491 17.05 -5.35 16.58
N ASP A 492 17.03 -6.44 17.35
CA ASP A 492 16.71 -7.77 16.85
C ASP A 492 15.19 -8.02 16.73
N ALA A 493 14.35 -7.19 17.36
CA ALA A 493 12.90 -7.30 17.42
C ALA A 493 12.24 -5.99 16.92
N PRO A 494 12.10 -5.80 15.59
CA PRO A 494 11.42 -4.64 15.04
C PRO A 494 9.91 -4.71 15.31
N SER A 495 9.25 -3.55 15.38
CA SER A 495 7.78 -3.44 15.51
C SER A 495 7.08 -3.52 14.16
N SER A 496 7.78 -3.14 13.08
CA SER A 496 7.31 -3.41 11.71
C SER A 496 8.45 -3.63 10.72
N ILE A 497 8.14 -4.36 9.65
CA ILE A 497 9.04 -4.66 8.55
C ILE A 497 8.38 -4.21 7.25
N SER A 498 9.03 -3.31 6.53
CA SER A 498 8.62 -2.85 5.21
C SER A 498 9.56 -3.39 4.14
N ILE A 499 9.05 -4.20 3.23
CA ILE A 499 9.81 -4.79 2.12
C ILE A 499 9.44 -4.07 0.83
N TYR A 500 10.41 -3.37 0.23
CA TYR A 500 10.20 -2.62 -1.00
C TYR A 500 10.55 -3.46 -2.23
N ALA A 501 9.75 -3.32 -3.29
CA ALA A 501 9.96 -3.95 -4.59
C ALA A 501 10.13 -2.88 -5.67
N ASP A 502 10.88 -3.18 -6.74
CA ASP A 502 11.06 -2.26 -7.86
C ASP A 502 9.91 -2.33 -8.88
N ASN A 503 9.16 -3.44 -8.90
CA ASN A 503 8.03 -3.67 -9.80
C ASN A 503 7.03 -4.67 -9.18
N PHE A 504 5.87 -4.79 -9.82
CA PHE A 504 4.77 -5.61 -9.32
C PHE A 504 5.10 -7.11 -9.34
N GLU A 505 5.79 -7.61 -10.37
CA GLU A 505 6.19 -9.02 -10.45
C GLU A 505 7.15 -9.42 -9.32
N ASP A 506 8.10 -8.55 -8.98
CA ASP A 506 8.99 -8.74 -7.84
C ASP A 506 8.20 -8.71 -6.52
N LYS A 507 7.19 -7.85 -6.41
CA LYS A 507 6.29 -7.80 -5.25
C LYS A 507 5.49 -9.10 -5.08
N GLU A 508 4.89 -9.62 -6.15
CA GLU A 508 4.22 -10.93 -6.14
C GLU A 508 5.18 -12.06 -5.74
N ALA A 509 6.44 -11.98 -6.20
CA ALA A 509 7.45 -12.96 -5.83
C ALA A 509 7.87 -12.87 -4.34
N ILE A 510 7.93 -11.66 -3.77
CA ILE A 510 8.13 -11.47 -2.33
C ILE A 510 6.96 -12.07 -1.56
N SER A 511 5.71 -11.74 -1.92
CA SER A 511 4.52 -12.30 -1.28
C SER A 511 4.50 -13.82 -1.31
N ALA A 512 4.80 -14.42 -2.47
CA ALA A 512 4.93 -15.88 -2.60
C ALA A 512 6.06 -16.45 -1.71
N GLY A 513 7.18 -15.73 -1.58
CA GLY A 513 8.28 -16.12 -0.68
C GLY A 513 7.91 -16.03 0.81
N ILE A 514 7.02 -15.11 1.19
CA ILE A 514 6.44 -15.06 2.55
C ILE A 514 5.51 -16.26 2.76
N ASP A 515 4.68 -16.61 1.78
CA ASP A 515 3.79 -17.77 1.84
C ASP A 515 4.58 -19.09 1.95
N ASP A 516 5.68 -19.22 1.21
CA ASP A 516 6.58 -20.37 1.30
C ASP A 516 7.29 -20.44 2.65
N TYR A 517 7.68 -19.30 3.24
CA TYR A 517 8.16 -19.23 4.63
C TYR A 517 7.08 -19.72 5.61
N ASN A 518 5.85 -19.21 5.49
CA ASN A 518 4.71 -19.59 6.33
C ASN A 518 4.36 -21.08 6.23
N ALA A 519 4.57 -21.70 5.07
CA ALA A 519 4.39 -23.13 4.87
C ALA A 519 5.47 -23.98 5.55
N SER A 520 6.61 -23.39 5.90
CA SER A 520 7.76 -24.07 6.52
C SER A 520 7.81 -23.99 8.05
N VAL A 521 7.05 -23.08 8.65
CA VAL A 521 7.06 -22.76 10.09
C VAL A 521 5.77 -23.21 10.81
N ASN A 522 5.75 -23.13 12.14
CA ASN A 522 4.55 -23.44 12.94
C ASN A 522 3.53 -22.28 12.87
N GLU A 523 2.27 -22.52 13.26
CA GLU A 523 1.22 -21.48 13.25
C GLU A 523 1.60 -20.21 14.03
N GLU A 524 2.32 -20.34 15.14
CA GLU A 524 2.78 -19.22 15.99
C GLU A 524 3.93 -18.40 15.36
N GLU A 525 4.58 -18.92 14.31
CA GLU A 525 5.69 -18.26 13.62
C GLU A 525 5.29 -17.73 12.24
N LYS A 526 4.02 -17.93 11.85
CA LYS A 526 3.50 -17.43 10.57
C LYS A 526 3.42 -15.93 10.58
N ILE A 527 3.64 -15.37 9.39
CA ILE A 527 3.64 -13.95 9.11
C ILE A 527 2.41 -13.58 8.30
N THR A 528 1.58 -12.73 8.88
CA THR A 528 0.51 -12.01 8.20
C THR A 528 1.05 -10.67 7.74
N TYR A 529 0.78 -10.31 6.48
CA TYR A 529 1.29 -9.09 5.86
C TYR A 529 0.18 -8.31 5.17
N ALA A 530 0.38 -7.00 5.05
CA ALA A 530 -0.50 -6.10 4.32
C ALA A 530 0.15 -5.70 2.98
N ASP A 531 -0.58 -5.90 1.88
CA ASP A 531 -0.19 -5.46 0.54
C ASP A 531 -1.32 -4.69 -0.16
N PHE A 532 -1.59 -3.48 0.29
CA PHE A 532 -2.66 -2.64 -0.28
C PHE A 532 -2.44 -2.31 -1.75
N ALA A 533 -1.21 -1.98 -2.13
CA ALA A 533 -0.87 -1.67 -3.52
C ALA A 533 -1.00 -2.92 -4.41
N GLY A 534 -0.61 -4.08 -3.90
CA GLY A 534 -0.80 -5.38 -4.53
C GLY A 534 -2.26 -5.66 -4.86
N LEU A 535 -3.14 -5.49 -3.87
CA LEU A 535 -4.59 -5.69 -4.01
C LEU A 535 -5.21 -4.78 -5.09
N ILE A 536 -4.84 -3.50 -5.08
CA ILE A 536 -5.35 -2.53 -6.05
C ILE A 536 -4.79 -2.82 -7.45
N MET A 537 -3.48 -3.01 -7.58
CA MET A 537 -2.81 -3.18 -8.87
C MET A 537 -3.14 -4.52 -9.52
N SER A 538 -3.30 -5.59 -8.75
CA SER A 538 -3.77 -6.89 -9.24
C SER A 538 -5.15 -6.75 -9.88
N SER A 539 -6.08 -6.08 -9.18
CA SER A 539 -7.44 -5.83 -9.67
C SER A 539 -7.45 -4.98 -10.94
N VAL A 540 -6.65 -3.90 -10.99
CA VAL A 540 -6.51 -3.04 -12.18
C VAL A 540 -5.95 -3.82 -13.37
N THR A 541 -4.89 -4.59 -13.15
CA THR A 541 -4.24 -5.41 -14.17
C THR A 541 -5.18 -6.48 -14.71
N GLU A 542 -5.97 -7.14 -13.85
CA GLU A 542 -6.96 -8.12 -14.26
C GLU A 542 -8.06 -7.50 -15.14
N ILE A 543 -8.63 -6.37 -14.72
CA ILE A 543 -9.68 -5.65 -15.49
C ILE A 543 -9.17 -5.29 -16.89
N ILE A 544 -7.94 -4.77 -16.98
CA ILE A 544 -7.34 -4.34 -18.24
C ILE A 544 -7.03 -5.54 -19.14
N ASN A 545 -6.55 -6.65 -18.57
CA ASN A 545 -6.35 -7.90 -19.30
C ASN A 545 -7.67 -8.43 -19.89
N VAL A 546 -8.77 -8.40 -19.12
CA VAL A 546 -10.10 -8.79 -19.62
C VAL A 546 -10.54 -7.91 -20.78
N ILE A 547 -10.43 -6.58 -20.66
CA ILE A 547 -10.77 -5.63 -21.75
C ILE A 547 -9.92 -5.92 -22.99
N THR A 548 -8.62 -6.13 -22.80
CA THR A 548 -7.67 -6.42 -23.88
C THR A 548 -8.04 -7.71 -24.61
N TYR A 549 -8.36 -8.80 -23.91
CA TYR A 549 -8.78 -10.05 -24.54
C TYR A 549 -10.10 -9.92 -25.29
N VAL A 550 -11.07 -9.18 -24.76
CA VAL A 550 -12.35 -8.91 -25.44
C VAL A 550 -12.11 -8.13 -26.74
N LEU A 551 -11.29 -7.09 -26.71
CA LEU A 551 -10.94 -6.30 -27.90
C LEU A 551 -10.21 -7.15 -28.95
N ILE A 552 -9.24 -7.98 -28.53
CA ILE A 552 -8.53 -8.91 -29.43
C ILE A 552 -9.50 -9.90 -30.09
N ALA A 553 -10.52 -10.38 -29.36
CA ALA A 553 -11.54 -11.27 -29.91
C ALA A 553 -12.36 -10.58 -31.01
N PHE A 554 -12.82 -9.34 -30.80
CA PHE A 554 -13.56 -8.59 -31.82
C PHE A 554 -12.74 -8.37 -33.10
N VAL A 555 -11.47 -8.00 -32.94
CA VAL A 555 -10.61 -7.74 -34.09
C VAL A 555 -10.22 -9.02 -34.82
N SER A 556 -10.09 -10.15 -34.11
CA SER A 556 -9.92 -11.46 -34.74
C SER A 556 -11.08 -11.78 -35.70
N VAL A 557 -12.32 -11.43 -35.34
CA VAL A 557 -13.48 -11.55 -36.25
C VAL A 557 -13.34 -10.60 -37.45
N SER A 558 -12.97 -9.34 -37.23
CA SER A 558 -12.76 -8.36 -38.31
C SER A 558 -11.68 -8.79 -39.31
N LEU A 559 -10.63 -9.47 -38.86
CA LEU A 559 -9.59 -10.04 -39.72
C LEU A 559 -10.12 -11.16 -40.61
N VAL A 560 -10.93 -12.05 -40.06
CA VAL A 560 -11.56 -13.13 -40.83
C VAL A 560 -12.46 -12.54 -41.91
N VAL A 561 -13.29 -11.54 -41.56
CA VAL A 561 -14.15 -10.84 -42.52
C VAL A 561 -13.32 -10.17 -43.62
N SER A 562 -12.22 -9.51 -43.27
CA SER A 562 -11.30 -8.86 -44.22
C SER A 562 -10.65 -9.89 -45.17
N SER A 563 -10.23 -11.04 -44.64
CA SER A 563 -9.64 -12.12 -45.43
C SER A 563 -10.63 -12.74 -46.40
N ILE A 564 -11.88 -12.95 -45.98
CA ILE A 564 -12.97 -13.41 -46.85
C ILE A 564 -13.22 -12.40 -47.98
N MET A 565 -13.22 -11.11 -47.67
CA MET A 565 -13.40 -10.04 -48.66
C MET A 565 -12.31 -10.07 -49.74
N ILE A 566 -11.03 -10.21 -49.36
CA ILE A 566 -9.92 -10.35 -50.30
C ILE A 566 -10.10 -11.59 -51.18
N GLY A 567 -10.54 -12.71 -50.59
CA GLY A 567 -10.83 -13.95 -51.34
C GLY A 567 -11.93 -13.77 -52.38
N ILE A 568 -13.06 -13.14 -52.01
CA ILE A 568 -14.19 -12.85 -52.91
C ILE A 568 -13.74 -11.93 -54.05
N ILE A 569 -12.99 -10.87 -53.75
CA ILE A 569 -12.54 -9.94 -54.78
C ILE A 569 -11.53 -10.60 -55.73
N THR A 570 -10.63 -11.42 -55.20
CA THR A 570 -9.69 -12.19 -56.02
C THR A 570 -10.44 -13.17 -56.92
N TYR A 571 -11.50 -13.80 -56.42
CA TYR A 571 -12.37 -14.67 -57.22
C TYR A 571 -13.05 -13.90 -58.37
N ILE A 572 -13.59 -12.71 -58.11
CA ILE A 572 -14.18 -11.84 -59.15
C ILE A 572 -13.10 -11.44 -60.17
N SER A 573 -11.90 -11.08 -59.73
CA SER A 573 -10.77 -10.73 -60.62
C SER A 573 -10.40 -11.89 -61.55
N VAL A 574 -10.47 -13.14 -61.08
CA VAL A 574 -10.28 -14.33 -61.91
C VAL A 574 -11.38 -14.47 -62.96
N LEU A 575 -12.65 -14.28 -62.56
CA LEU A 575 -13.79 -14.42 -63.47
C LEU A 575 -13.78 -13.40 -64.62
N GLU A 576 -13.52 -12.14 -64.31
CA GLU A 576 -13.41 -11.07 -65.31
C GLU A 576 -12.32 -11.32 -66.37
N ARG A 577 -11.35 -12.19 -66.05
CA ARG A 577 -10.14 -12.42 -66.84
C ARG A 577 -10.04 -13.82 -67.38
N THR A 578 -11.16 -14.54 -67.38
CA THR A 578 -11.24 -15.92 -67.87
C THR A 578 -10.67 -16.02 -69.30
N LYS A 579 -10.98 -15.05 -70.18
CA LYS A 579 -10.46 -15.00 -71.57
C LYS A 579 -8.95 -14.82 -71.64
N GLU A 580 -8.37 -13.96 -70.80
CA GLU A 580 -6.91 -13.75 -70.72
C GLU A 580 -6.18 -15.01 -70.24
N ILE A 581 -6.75 -15.70 -69.24
CA ILE A 581 -6.25 -16.99 -68.74
C ILE A 581 -6.29 -18.05 -69.84
N GLY A 582 -7.38 -18.10 -70.63
CA GLY A 582 -7.53 -19.01 -71.77
C GLY A 582 -6.46 -18.81 -72.84
N ILE A 583 -6.16 -17.56 -73.20
CA ILE A 583 -5.10 -17.20 -74.15
C ILE A 583 -3.72 -17.62 -73.62
N LEU A 584 -3.40 -17.29 -72.36
CA LEU A 584 -2.11 -17.65 -71.75
C LEU A 584 -1.92 -19.16 -71.67
N ARG A 585 -2.98 -19.90 -71.35
CA ARG A 585 -2.94 -21.37 -71.34
C ARG A 585 -2.84 -21.98 -72.73
N ALA A 586 -3.46 -21.38 -73.76
CA ALA A 586 -3.35 -21.82 -75.15
C ALA A 586 -1.95 -21.62 -75.75
N ILE A 587 -1.22 -20.58 -75.27
CA ILE A 587 0.18 -20.30 -75.66
C ILE A 587 1.19 -21.15 -74.86
N GLY A 588 0.73 -21.98 -73.91
CA GLY A 588 1.56 -22.97 -73.21
C GLY A 588 1.92 -22.63 -71.76
N ALA A 589 1.25 -21.66 -71.12
CA ALA A 589 1.43 -21.41 -69.69
C ALA A 589 0.96 -22.61 -68.84
N SER A 590 1.78 -23.00 -67.85
CA SER A 590 1.44 -24.09 -66.92
C SER A 590 0.36 -23.63 -65.92
N LYS A 591 -0.38 -24.59 -65.33
CA LYS A 591 -1.35 -24.32 -64.24
C LYS A 591 -0.68 -23.59 -63.07
N GLY A 592 0.57 -23.95 -62.76
CA GLY A 592 1.38 -23.28 -61.73
C GLY A 592 1.64 -21.82 -62.08
N ASN A 593 2.04 -21.53 -63.32
CA ASN A 593 2.32 -20.15 -63.74
C ASN A 593 1.09 -19.24 -63.62
N ILE A 594 -0.09 -19.75 -64.00
CA ILE A 594 -1.35 -19.01 -63.85
C ILE A 594 -1.63 -18.74 -62.36
N SER A 595 -1.49 -19.76 -61.50
CA SER A 595 -1.68 -19.59 -60.06
C SER A 595 -0.66 -18.61 -59.43
N THR A 596 0.59 -18.59 -59.89
CA THR A 596 1.63 -17.68 -59.38
C THR A 596 1.32 -16.23 -59.71
N VAL A 597 0.74 -15.92 -60.87
CA VAL A 597 0.35 -14.54 -61.22
C VAL A 597 -0.73 -14.01 -60.29
N PHE A 598 -1.78 -14.81 -60.01
CA PHE A 598 -2.86 -14.40 -59.10
C PHE A 598 -2.42 -14.40 -57.62
N ASN A 599 -1.60 -15.36 -57.19
CA ASN A 599 -1.02 -15.33 -55.85
C ASN A 599 -0.07 -14.13 -55.67
N ALA A 600 0.65 -13.71 -56.71
CA ALA A 600 1.44 -12.48 -56.67
C ALA A 600 0.54 -11.23 -56.59
N GLU A 601 -0.65 -11.25 -57.22
CA GLU A 601 -1.66 -10.19 -57.08
C GLU A 601 -2.12 -10.03 -55.64
N THR A 602 -2.43 -11.14 -54.95
CA THR A 602 -2.87 -11.08 -53.55
C THR A 602 -1.76 -10.71 -52.58
N ILE A 603 -0.50 -11.11 -52.84
CA ILE A 603 0.66 -10.66 -52.05
C ILE A 603 0.86 -9.14 -52.18
N ILE A 604 0.78 -8.59 -53.39
CA ILE A 604 0.92 -7.14 -53.61
C ILE A 604 -0.22 -6.40 -52.92
N ILE A 605 -1.46 -6.89 -53.05
CA ILE A 605 -2.61 -6.30 -52.36
C ILE A 605 -2.41 -6.33 -50.84
N GLY A 606 -1.98 -7.47 -50.28
CA GLY A 606 -1.72 -7.59 -48.85
C GLY A 606 -0.62 -6.66 -48.35
N LEU A 607 0.43 -6.45 -49.14
CA LEU A 607 1.48 -5.49 -48.79
C LEU A 607 0.94 -4.05 -48.79
N PHE A 608 0.14 -3.67 -49.79
CA PHE A 608 -0.50 -2.35 -49.80
C PHE A 608 -1.55 -2.20 -48.68
N SER A 609 -2.33 -3.24 -48.37
CA SER A 609 -3.27 -3.26 -47.25
C SER A 609 -2.58 -3.10 -45.91
N GLY A 610 -1.49 -3.82 -45.67
CA GLY A 610 -0.70 -3.72 -44.44
C GLY A 610 -0.09 -2.33 -44.27
N LEU A 611 0.54 -1.80 -45.33
CA LEU A 611 1.14 -0.45 -45.29
C LEU A 611 0.07 0.64 -45.12
N LEU A 612 -1.06 0.54 -45.82
CA LEU A 612 -2.17 1.48 -45.65
C LEU A 612 -2.78 1.37 -44.25
N GLY A 613 -2.90 0.16 -43.71
CA GLY A 613 -3.44 -0.05 -42.39
C GLY A 613 -2.59 0.59 -41.31
N VAL A 614 -1.30 0.27 -41.28
CA VAL A 614 -0.34 0.88 -40.34
C VAL A 614 -0.27 2.40 -40.51
N GLY A 615 -0.21 2.89 -41.75
CA GLY A 615 -0.17 4.32 -42.02
C GLY A 615 -1.43 5.06 -41.54
N LEU A 616 -2.60 4.47 -41.75
CA LEU A 616 -3.86 5.04 -41.25
C LEU A 616 -3.95 4.97 -39.73
N THR A 617 -3.41 3.94 -39.09
CA THR A 617 -3.33 3.85 -37.62
C THR A 617 -2.51 4.99 -37.04
N TYR A 618 -1.30 5.25 -37.56
CA TYR A 618 -0.50 6.41 -37.10
C TYR A 618 -1.22 7.74 -37.31
N LEU A 619 -2.00 7.89 -38.39
CA LEU A 619 -2.81 9.09 -38.60
C LEU A 619 -3.97 9.19 -37.59
N SER A 620 -4.56 8.06 -37.23
CA SER A 620 -5.62 7.97 -36.22
C SER A 620 -5.13 8.23 -34.80
N HIS A 621 -3.83 8.10 -34.51
CA HIS A 621 -3.28 8.43 -33.19
C HIS A 621 -3.47 9.90 -32.83
N ILE A 622 -3.47 10.83 -33.81
CA ILE A 622 -3.63 12.27 -33.54
C ILE A 622 -4.98 12.57 -32.84
N PRO A 623 -6.15 12.25 -33.44
CA PRO A 623 -7.41 12.46 -32.74
C PRO A 623 -7.61 11.51 -31.56
N LEU A 624 -6.99 10.33 -31.57
CA LEU A 624 -7.12 9.36 -30.49
C LEU A 624 -6.40 9.84 -29.21
N ASN A 625 -5.15 10.27 -29.31
CA ASN A 625 -4.37 10.72 -28.16
C ASN A 625 -4.95 12.01 -27.59
N ASN A 626 -5.40 12.94 -28.43
CA ASN A 626 -6.12 14.12 -27.95
C ASN A 626 -7.40 13.74 -27.19
N LEU A 627 -8.09 12.67 -27.61
CA LEU A 627 -9.29 12.20 -26.90
C LEU A 627 -8.91 11.53 -25.57
N LEU A 628 -7.84 10.74 -25.55
CA LEU A 628 -7.34 10.08 -24.35
C LEU A 628 -6.93 11.11 -23.29
N GLU A 629 -6.16 12.14 -23.69
CA GLU A 629 -5.73 13.24 -22.81
C GLU A 629 -6.91 13.96 -22.15
N ASN A 630 -7.99 14.24 -22.90
CA ASN A 630 -9.17 14.90 -22.36
C ASN A 630 -10.05 14.01 -21.46
N LEU A 631 -9.97 12.68 -21.59
CA LEU A 631 -10.81 11.74 -20.86
C LEU A 631 -10.12 11.11 -19.64
N LEU A 632 -8.81 10.91 -19.73
CA LEU A 632 -8.00 10.15 -18.77
C LEU A 632 -6.89 10.99 -18.13
N GLY A 633 -6.68 12.24 -18.56
CA GLY A 633 -5.58 13.07 -18.10
C GLY A 633 -4.29 12.85 -18.89
N GLU A 634 -3.21 13.52 -18.46
CA GLU A 634 -1.87 13.33 -19.02
C GLU A 634 -1.32 11.96 -18.56
N GLY A 635 -0.84 11.12 -19.49
CA GLY A 635 -0.22 9.82 -19.17
C GLY A 635 -0.47 8.72 -20.20
N VAL A 636 -1.73 8.50 -20.61
CA VAL A 636 -2.08 7.40 -21.53
C VAL A 636 -1.96 7.83 -22.99
N GLN A 637 -0.94 7.33 -23.71
CA GLN A 637 -0.73 7.65 -25.13
C GLN A 637 -0.72 6.40 -26.01
N ALA A 638 -1.64 6.31 -26.98
CA ALA A 638 -1.63 5.20 -27.92
C ALA A 638 -0.36 5.25 -28.79
N SER A 639 0.49 4.23 -28.63
CA SER A 639 1.80 4.14 -29.27
C SER A 639 1.97 2.79 -29.98
N LEU A 640 2.33 2.82 -31.27
CA LEU A 640 2.56 1.60 -32.05
C LEU A 640 4.05 1.46 -32.35
N SER A 641 4.69 0.46 -31.74
CA SER A 641 6.10 0.16 -31.98
C SER A 641 6.38 -0.18 -33.45
N ILE A 642 7.58 0.20 -33.92
CA ILE A 642 8.05 -0.08 -35.28
C ILE A 642 8.15 -1.59 -35.53
N SER A 643 8.50 -2.38 -34.50
CA SER A 643 8.55 -3.84 -34.57
C SER A 643 7.16 -4.42 -34.82
N SER A 644 6.15 -4.00 -34.04
CA SER A 644 4.74 -4.40 -34.20
C SER A 644 4.19 -4.00 -35.57
N SER A 645 4.52 -2.81 -36.06
CA SER A 645 4.17 -2.36 -37.42
C SER A 645 4.69 -3.30 -38.51
N PHE A 646 5.95 -3.74 -38.40
CA PHE A 646 6.52 -4.69 -39.34
C PHE A 646 5.80 -6.05 -39.30
N VAL A 647 5.53 -6.57 -38.11
CA VAL A 647 4.80 -7.83 -37.91
C VAL A 647 3.40 -7.76 -38.53
N LEU A 648 2.69 -6.65 -38.37
CA LEU A 648 1.35 -6.44 -38.94
C LEU A 648 1.34 -6.42 -40.47
N VAL A 649 2.36 -5.81 -41.10
CA VAL A 649 2.50 -5.82 -42.55
C VAL A 649 2.75 -7.25 -43.06
N VAL A 650 3.64 -7.99 -42.39
CA VAL A 650 3.91 -9.40 -42.73
C VAL A 650 2.65 -10.25 -42.56
N LEU A 651 1.92 -10.07 -41.45
CA LEU A 651 0.66 -10.75 -41.17
C LEU A 651 -0.37 -10.47 -42.28
N SER A 652 -0.50 -9.21 -42.70
CA SER A 652 -1.41 -8.82 -43.80
C SER A 652 -1.09 -9.53 -45.11
N VAL A 653 0.20 -9.65 -45.46
CA VAL A 653 0.65 -10.38 -46.65
C VAL A 653 0.32 -11.87 -46.55
N VAL A 654 0.56 -12.49 -45.38
CA VAL A 654 0.27 -13.91 -45.15
C VAL A 654 -1.22 -14.19 -45.25
N LEU A 655 -2.07 -13.40 -44.59
CA LEU A 655 -3.53 -13.54 -44.64
C LEU A 655 -4.08 -13.35 -46.05
N SER A 656 -3.60 -12.33 -46.76
CA SER A 656 -4.00 -12.06 -48.15
C SER A 656 -3.57 -13.17 -49.10
N PHE A 657 -2.37 -13.73 -48.90
CA PHE A 657 -1.90 -14.88 -49.65
C PHE A 657 -2.79 -16.10 -49.42
N ILE A 658 -3.09 -16.45 -48.16
CA ILE A 658 -3.96 -17.57 -47.79
C ILE A 658 -5.35 -17.40 -48.42
N ALA A 659 -5.96 -16.23 -48.29
CA ALA A 659 -7.25 -15.90 -48.91
C ALA A 659 -7.24 -16.06 -50.44
N GLY A 660 -6.12 -15.73 -51.08
CA GLY A 660 -5.92 -15.84 -52.52
C GLY A 660 -5.69 -17.26 -53.05
N LEU A 661 -5.31 -18.22 -52.21
CA LEU A 661 -4.94 -19.57 -52.66
C LEU A 661 -6.10 -20.32 -53.33
N ILE A 662 -7.32 -20.21 -52.78
CA ILE A 662 -8.51 -20.89 -53.31
C ILE A 662 -8.88 -20.34 -54.70
N PRO A 663 -9.13 -19.03 -54.90
CA PRO A 663 -9.48 -18.50 -56.22
C PRO A 663 -8.36 -18.68 -57.25
N SER A 664 -7.09 -18.52 -56.86
CA SER A 664 -5.93 -18.72 -57.77
C SER A 664 -5.83 -20.16 -58.27
N ARG A 665 -6.11 -21.14 -57.41
CA ARG A 665 -6.19 -22.56 -57.81
C ARG A 665 -7.36 -22.82 -58.75
N GLN A 666 -8.50 -22.17 -58.56
CA GLN A 666 -9.63 -22.28 -59.48
C GLN A 666 -9.31 -21.69 -60.85
N ALA A 667 -8.66 -20.52 -60.90
CA ALA A 667 -8.19 -19.87 -62.13
C ALA A 667 -7.30 -20.81 -62.96
N ALA A 668 -6.32 -21.44 -62.30
CA ALA A 668 -5.39 -22.36 -62.92
C ALA A 668 -6.04 -23.64 -63.50
N LYS A 669 -7.24 -24.01 -63.03
CA LYS A 669 -7.97 -25.21 -63.48
C LYS A 669 -8.95 -24.95 -64.63
N LYS A 670 -9.25 -23.70 -65.00
CA LYS A 670 -10.18 -23.35 -66.09
C LYS A 670 -9.71 -23.91 -67.44
N ASP A 671 -10.60 -24.59 -68.18
CA ASP A 671 -10.27 -25.17 -69.49
C ASP A 671 -10.03 -24.07 -70.54
N PRO A 672 -8.92 -24.12 -71.32
CA PRO A 672 -8.63 -23.11 -72.34
C PRO A 672 -9.71 -23.01 -73.43
N VAL A 673 -10.38 -24.11 -73.77
CA VAL A 673 -11.44 -24.14 -74.79
C VAL A 673 -12.68 -23.44 -74.28
N ASP A 674 -13.09 -23.72 -73.05
CA ASP A 674 -14.24 -23.06 -72.42
C ASP A 674 -13.98 -21.57 -72.18
N ALA A 675 -12.74 -21.23 -71.79
CA ALA A 675 -12.33 -19.85 -71.52
C ALA A 675 -12.25 -18.97 -72.78
N LEU A 676 -12.04 -19.55 -73.96
CA LEU A 676 -12.03 -18.85 -75.24
C LEU A 676 -13.41 -18.79 -75.90
N ARG A 677 -14.35 -19.67 -75.50
CA ARG A 677 -15.71 -19.76 -76.03
C ARG A 677 -16.72 -18.90 -75.26
N SER A 678 -16.39 -18.42 -74.07
CA SER A 678 -17.21 -17.45 -73.35
C SER A 678 -17.23 -16.11 -74.09
N GLU A 679 -18.40 -15.65 -74.51
CA GLU A 679 -18.63 -14.26 -74.98
C GLU A 679 -18.49 -13.26 -73.84
#